data_AF-A0A661D205-F1
#
_entry.id   AF-A0A661D205-F1
#
_cell.length_a   1.000
_cell.length_b   1.000
_cell.length_c   1.000
_cell.angle_alpha   90.00
_cell.angle_beta   90.00
_cell.angle_gamma   90.00
#
_symmetry.space_group_name_H-M   'P 1'
#
loop_
_entity.id
_entity.type
_entity.pdbx_description
1 polymer ?
#
loop_
_entity_poly.entity_id
_entity_poly.type
_entity_poly.pdbx_seq_one_letter_code
_entity_poly.pdbx_strand_id
1 'polypeptide(L)'
;MNVAAGDLNGDGKAEIVAAMASNGGRIEIRTGDGTLINGFEAFDSTQGVLVAVGDVTGDGQADIIAAEVNGTEILVFDANGNQTGGFQVSGNIISLAIGNGLIEAEQVIDDNQAADDSSPEVDDNATDDSSENEDNGNANQDSSNDEDKDEPCPTTGTINRPCHGNANQDSSNNEDKDEPCPTTGTINRPCHGGNQQAPTDAALDANCKTSEATLTDDITHHLWGKNVTIFHDTIFNGGKMTGCVENHGIIKDIFFFGDSLMGGKPSGKITVNSDIKLGMGIFKNATLLPNTIVKDVLFTGKITGHAKNCPRVEDVQFLENTEVSHVIIGKGTHFAKGVMIGVGVRFVSNYLIPDGADLTAAISTGYAEYMPQAVDMNDDVVTEEDVRSLLAQVNDLSEFKRNGWQLTQNPETGQLELTVGNISYAVIPVGVKQTNAKKHGKHFNRDGSIDFVTAKGRHILAYPGVQKMPALDKPLAKWGLGKMVLQKNGILSAKFKGGKVVARADIAAYPVSDDEPLGLFTTRHSDSVRLVFADDKGQKREQLIHPFCADPEALYNYQARLQDGTDLDLAHNGTVSLTIKGKRYHGVFDYVVRPGSKYGKKPKQGQLMFTPIYKKGKKVSFTVTYPTGETQTLWLMGNANP
;
A
#
# COMPACT_ATOMS: atom_id res chain seq x y z
N MET A 1 10.32 5.17 -40.29
CA MET A 1 8.85 5.14 -40.14
C MET A 1 8.57 5.38 -38.68
N ASN A 2 7.66 6.29 -38.36
CA ASN A 2 7.22 6.55 -36.99
C ASN A 2 5.86 5.90 -36.79
N VAL A 3 5.67 5.28 -35.62
CA VAL A 3 4.45 4.56 -35.30
C VAL A 3 4.04 4.83 -33.87
N ALA A 4 2.74 5.04 -33.67
CA ALA A 4 2.11 5.15 -32.38
C ALA A 4 0.81 4.32 -32.39
N ALA A 5 0.26 4.04 -31.21
CA ALA A 5 -1.00 3.33 -31.10
C ALA A 5 -1.83 3.87 -29.93
N GLY A 6 -3.14 3.97 -30.14
CA GLY A 6 -4.12 4.38 -29.14
C GLY A 6 -5.54 4.22 -29.67
N ASP A 7 -6.51 4.24 -28.77
CA ASP A 7 -7.93 4.07 -29.08
C ASP A 7 -8.50 5.37 -29.63
N LEU A 8 -8.43 5.54 -30.95
CA LEU A 8 -8.81 6.79 -31.62
C LEU A 8 -10.33 6.89 -31.83
N ASN A 9 -11.05 5.76 -31.77
CA ASN A 9 -12.50 5.70 -32.01
C ASN A 9 -13.34 5.38 -30.76
N GLY A 10 -12.71 5.16 -29.61
CA GLY A 10 -13.35 4.92 -28.33
C GLY A 10 -13.97 3.53 -28.15
N ASP A 11 -13.60 2.54 -28.97
CA ASP A 11 -14.16 1.18 -28.91
C ASP A 11 -13.45 0.25 -27.91
N GLY A 12 -12.41 0.75 -27.24
CA GLY A 12 -11.57 0.04 -26.28
C GLY A 12 -10.41 -0.73 -26.92
N LYS A 13 -10.16 -0.58 -28.23
CA LYS A 13 -9.03 -1.17 -28.95
C LYS A 13 -8.18 -0.07 -29.56
N ALA A 14 -6.87 -0.34 -29.64
CA ALA A 14 -5.96 0.61 -30.23
C ALA A 14 -5.92 0.50 -31.76
N GLU A 15 -6.00 1.64 -32.43
CA GLU A 15 -5.57 1.82 -33.81
C GLU A 15 -4.06 2.08 -33.88
N ILE A 16 -3.49 1.84 -35.06
CA ILE A 16 -2.08 2.08 -35.40
C ILE A 16 -2.00 3.35 -36.23
N VAL A 17 -1.26 4.34 -35.74
CA VAL A 17 -0.94 5.57 -36.48
C VAL A 17 0.47 5.44 -37.03
N ALA A 18 0.59 5.45 -38.35
CA ALA A 18 1.86 5.34 -39.05
C ALA A 18 2.15 6.61 -39.84
N ALA A 19 3.37 7.13 -39.67
CA ALA A 19 3.87 8.28 -40.41
C ALA A 19 5.21 7.96 -41.08
N MET A 20 5.44 8.56 -42.24
CA MET A 20 6.73 8.46 -42.89
C MET A 20 7.77 9.26 -42.10
N ALA A 21 8.87 8.60 -41.72
CA ALA A 21 9.95 9.28 -40.98
C ALA A 21 10.91 10.07 -41.90
N SER A 22 10.67 10.04 -43.21
CA SER A 22 11.36 10.85 -44.22
C SER A 22 10.47 10.95 -45.47
N ASN A 23 10.52 12.08 -46.17
CA ASN A 23 9.84 12.32 -47.46
C ASN A 23 8.30 12.31 -47.44
N GLY A 24 7.69 13.12 -46.58
CA GLY A 24 6.25 13.45 -46.66
C GLY A 24 5.62 13.77 -45.32
N GLY A 25 4.50 14.51 -45.35
CA GLY A 25 3.72 14.90 -44.17
C GLY A 25 2.58 13.95 -43.81
N ARG A 26 2.45 12.84 -44.53
CA ARG A 26 1.27 11.97 -44.45
C ARG A 26 1.26 11.10 -43.20
N ILE A 27 0.09 11.06 -42.58
CA ILE A 27 -0.29 10.15 -41.50
C ILE A 27 -1.33 9.16 -42.02
N GLU A 28 -1.18 7.89 -41.68
CA GLU A 28 -2.15 6.83 -41.92
C GLU A 28 -2.62 6.22 -40.61
N ILE A 29 -3.93 6.00 -40.50
CA ILE A 29 -4.58 5.35 -39.36
C ILE A 29 -5.06 3.99 -39.82
N ARG A 30 -4.66 2.94 -39.10
CA ARG A 30 -4.97 1.55 -39.43
C ARG A 30 -5.56 0.81 -38.22
N THR A 31 -6.43 -0.14 -38.47
CA THR A 31 -6.85 -1.11 -37.44
C THR A 31 -5.67 -1.99 -37.00
N GLY A 32 -5.83 -2.70 -35.88
CA GLY A 32 -4.84 -3.68 -35.41
C GLY A 32 -4.56 -4.85 -36.37
N ASP A 33 -5.44 -5.10 -37.36
CA ASP A 33 -5.23 -6.07 -38.44
C ASP A 33 -4.59 -5.47 -39.71
N GLY A 34 -4.28 -4.16 -39.70
CA GLY A 34 -3.58 -3.45 -40.77
C GLY A 34 -4.49 -2.81 -41.82
N THR A 35 -5.81 -2.90 -41.69
CA THR A 35 -6.78 -2.24 -42.59
C THR A 35 -6.68 -0.72 -42.46
N LEU A 36 -6.58 0.00 -43.58
CA LEU A 36 -6.56 1.48 -43.59
C LEU A 36 -7.94 2.04 -43.26
N ILE A 37 -8.02 2.83 -42.19
CA ILE A 37 -9.23 3.51 -41.73
C ILE A 37 -9.28 4.93 -42.29
N ASN A 38 -8.16 5.65 -42.21
CA ASN A 38 -8.06 7.04 -42.65
C ASN A 38 -6.60 7.41 -43.00
N GLY A 39 -6.40 8.52 -43.71
CA GLY A 39 -5.08 9.12 -43.86
C GLY A 39 -5.13 10.53 -44.42
N PHE A 40 -4.27 11.40 -43.92
CA PHE A 40 -4.28 12.83 -44.20
C PHE A 40 -2.86 13.40 -44.19
N GLU A 41 -2.68 14.57 -44.80
CA GLU A 41 -1.42 15.32 -44.77
C GLU A 41 -1.41 16.23 -43.54
N ALA A 42 -0.58 15.92 -42.55
CA ALA A 42 -0.46 16.73 -41.33
C ALA A 42 0.40 17.98 -41.55
N PHE A 43 1.35 17.91 -42.49
CA PHE A 43 2.27 18.98 -42.83
C PHE A 43 2.58 18.97 -44.33
N ASP A 44 2.98 20.10 -44.91
CA ASP A 44 3.61 20.14 -46.24
C ASP A 44 5.13 19.89 -46.10
N SER A 45 5.48 18.72 -45.54
CA SER A 45 6.84 18.41 -45.09
C SER A 45 7.61 17.54 -46.07
N THR A 46 8.87 17.89 -46.31
CA THR A 46 9.83 16.97 -46.96
C THR A 46 10.67 16.17 -45.95
N GLN A 47 10.58 16.49 -44.66
CA GLN A 47 11.51 15.99 -43.62
C GLN A 47 10.96 14.78 -42.85
N GLY A 48 9.66 14.49 -42.99
CA GLY A 48 8.99 13.40 -42.29
C GLY A 48 8.34 13.86 -40.98
N VAL A 49 7.47 13.01 -40.43
CA VAL A 49 6.59 13.37 -39.31
C VAL A 49 6.80 12.41 -38.13
N LEU A 50 6.99 12.98 -36.94
CA LEU A 50 6.94 12.28 -35.65
C LEU A 50 5.48 12.22 -35.19
N VAL A 51 5.09 11.09 -34.60
CA VAL A 51 3.73 10.90 -34.08
C VAL A 51 3.74 10.35 -32.66
N ALA A 52 2.81 10.83 -31.83
CA ALA A 52 2.42 10.24 -30.56
C ALA A 52 0.89 10.22 -30.47
N VAL A 53 0.34 9.30 -29.68
CA VAL A 53 -1.12 9.12 -29.56
C VAL A 53 -1.51 9.05 -28.08
N GLY A 54 -2.54 9.80 -27.69
CA GLY A 54 -3.07 9.84 -26.33
C GLY A 54 -4.20 10.85 -26.21
N ASP A 55 -5.10 10.65 -25.25
CA ASP A 55 -6.24 11.55 -24.98
C ASP A 55 -5.70 12.83 -24.32
N VAL A 56 -5.48 13.88 -25.11
CA VAL A 56 -4.99 15.18 -24.63
C VAL A 56 -6.08 16.24 -24.61
N THR A 57 -7.24 15.94 -25.20
CA THR A 57 -8.44 16.77 -25.16
C THR A 57 -9.39 16.41 -24.03
N GLY A 58 -9.25 15.24 -23.41
CA GLY A 58 -10.03 14.76 -22.28
C GLY A 58 -11.42 14.24 -22.66
N ASP A 59 -11.64 13.89 -23.92
CA ASP A 59 -12.95 13.47 -24.44
C ASP A 59 -13.19 11.95 -24.36
N GLY A 60 -12.19 11.20 -23.88
CA GLY A 60 -12.22 9.75 -23.77
C GLY A 60 -11.82 9.01 -25.04
N GLN A 61 -11.40 9.72 -26.09
CA GLN A 61 -10.78 9.19 -27.31
C GLN A 61 -9.34 9.68 -27.40
N ALA A 62 -8.45 8.89 -27.99
CA ALA A 62 -7.08 9.33 -28.17
C ALA A 62 -6.97 10.35 -29.32
N ASP A 63 -6.13 11.36 -29.14
CA ASP A 63 -5.75 12.32 -30.17
C ASP A 63 -4.41 11.93 -30.80
N ILE A 64 -4.16 12.44 -32.02
CA ILE A 64 -2.90 12.29 -32.74
C ILE A 64 -2.08 13.57 -32.58
N ILE A 65 -0.94 13.48 -31.90
CA ILE A 65 0.03 14.57 -31.84
C ILE A 65 1.11 14.35 -32.89
N ALA A 66 1.31 15.34 -33.75
CA ALA A 66 2.27 15.27 -34.84
C ALA A 66 3.19 16.49 -34.87
N ALA A 67 4.44 16.26 -35.30
CA ALA A 67 5.41 17.32 -35.55
C ALA A 67 6.32 16.94 -36.72
N GLU A 68 6.78 17.92 -37.48
CA GLU A 68 7.86 17.70 -38.45
C GLU A 68 9.16 17.36 -37.73
N VAL A 69 9.94 16.43 -38.29
CA VAL A 69 11.29 16.11 -37.78
C VAL A 69 12.17 17.37 -37.89
N ASN A 70 12.74 17.83 -36.76
CA ASN A 70 13.44 19.11 -36.62
C ASN A 70 12.59 20.38 -36.86
N GLY A 71 11.27 20.24 -36.91
CA GLY A 71 10.36 21.39 -36.88
C GLY A 71 10.29 22.04 -35.50
N THR A 72 9.56 23.15 -35.41
CA THR A 72 9.30 23.90 -34.17
C THR A 72 7.83 23.90 -33.78
N GLU A 73 6.96 23.28 -34.58
CA GLU A 73 5.52 23.24 -34.37
C GLU A 73 5.04 21.84 -34.00
N ILE A 74 4.14 21.77 -33.01
CA ILE A 74 3.40 20.58 -32.63
C ILE A 74 1.93 20.82 -32.95
N LEU A 75 1.31 19.90 -33.70
CA LEU A 75 -0.11 19.92 -34.06
C LEU A 75 -0.84 18.75 -33.41
N VAL A 76 -2.12 18.95 -33.08
CA VAL A 76 -3.02 17.93 -32.52
C VAL A 76 -4.16 17.70 -33.50
N PHE A 77 -4.46 16.44 -33.80
CA PHE A 77 -5.50 16.01 -34.73
C PHE A 77 -6.44 14.98 -34.11
N ASP A 78 -7.71 15.03 -34.49
CA ASP A 78 -8.69 13.98 -34.18
C ASP A 78 -8.54 12.74 -35.08
N ALA A 79 -9.32 11.69 -34.82
CA ALA A 79 -9.33 10.46 -35.62
C ALA A 79 -9.74 10.66 -37.10
N ASN A 80 -10.41 11.76 -37.42
CA ASN A 80 -10.82 12.12 -38.78
C ASN A 80 -9.73 12.91 -39.53
N GLY A 81 -8.66 13.32 -38.83
CA GLY A 81 -7.58 14.13 -39.38
C GLY A 81 -7.87 15.63 -39.37
N ASN A 82 -8.84 16.08 -38.57
CA ASN A 82 -9.08 17.51 -38.36
C ASN A 82 -8.13 18.02 -37.29
N GLN A 83 -7.47 19.15 -37.54
CA GLN A 83 -6.63 19.80 -36.56
C GLN A 83 -7.49 20.41 -35.44
N THR A 84 -7.27 19.97 -34.21
CA THR A 84 -7.98 20.42 -33.00
C THR A 84 -7.16 21.37 -32.14
N GLY A 85 -5.83 21.40 -32.33
CA GLY A 85 -4.93 22.30 -31.60
C GLY A 85 -3.50 22.33 -32.13
N GLY A 86 -2.64 23.12 -31.49
CA GLY A 86 -1.21 23.17 -31.77
C GLY A 86 -0.47 24.29 -31.03
N PHE A 87 0.84 24.17 -30.91
CA PHE A 87 1.71 25.17 -30.28
C PHE A 87 3.16 25.09 -30.78
N GLN A 88 3.94 26.15 -30.54
CA GLN A 88 5.34 26.27 -30.93
C GLN A 88 6.30 25.96 -29.78
N VAL A 89 7.47 25.41 -30.07
CA VAL A 89 8.53 25.12 -29.10
C VAL A 89 9.86 25.81 -29.45
N SER A 90 10.68 26.12 -28.45
CA SER A 90 11.99 26.75 -28.62
C SER A 90 13.07 25.69 -28.85
N GLY A 91 13.19 25.22 -30.09
CA GLY A 91 14.22 24.27 -30.52
C GLY A 91 13.69 23.21 -31.48
N ASN A 92 14.58 22.37 -31.97
CA ASN A 92 14.23 21.33 -32.94
C ASN A 92 13.58 20.14 -32.23
N ILE A 93 12.41 19.73 -32.70
CA ILE A 93 11.71 18.54 -32.20
C ILE A 93 12.40 17.28 -32.75
N ILE A 94 12.92 16.45 -31.85
CA ILE A 94 13.60 15.18 -32.19
C ILE A 94 12.84 13.93 -31.73
N SER A 95 11.88 14.08 -30.81
CA SER A 95 11.00 13.01 -30.37
C SER A 95 9.68 13.58 -29.83
N LEU A 96 8.63 12.79 -29.91
CA LEU A 96 7.36 13.04 -29.23
C LEU A 96 7.03 11.83 -28.36
N ALA A 97 6.55 12.09 -27.15
CA ALA A 97 6.01 11.09 -26.27
C ALA A 97 4.88 11.72 -25.47
N ILE A 98 3.78 10.99 -25.30
CA ILE A 98 2.71 11.36 -24.39
C ILE A 98 2.84 10.44 -23.19
N GLY A 99 2.93 11.04 -22.00
CA GLY A 99 2.81 10.34 -20.74
C GLY A 99 1.40 10.53 -20.20
N ASN A 100 0.76 9.45 -19.73
CA ASN A 100 -0.49 9.60 -18.98
C ASN A 100 -0.16 10.13 -17.59
N GLY A 101 -0.07 11.45 -17.44
CA GLY A 101 -0.19 12.13 -16.16
C GLY A 101 -1.66 12.39 -15.90
N LEU A 102 -2.20 11.94 -14.76
CA LEU A 102 -3.49 12.42 -14.29
C LEU A 102 -3.29 13.86 -13.80
N ILE A 103 -3.53 14.84 -14.67
CA ILE A 103 -3.89 16.19 -14.24
C ILE A 103 -5.38 16.29 -14.50
N GLU A 104 -6.20 15.98 -13.49
CA GLU A 104 -7.58 16.48 -13.49
C GLU A 104 -7.47 17.98 -13.20
N ALA A 105 -7.43 18.79 -14.26
CA ALA A 105 -7.74 20.20 -14.12
C ALA A 105 -9.23 20.30 -13.83
N GLU A 106 -9.55 20.43 -12.55
CA GLU A 106 -10.92 20.69 -12.10
C GLU A 106 -11.41 21.97 -12.78
N GLN A 107 -12.55 21.88 -13.47
CA GLN A 107 -13.22 23.03 -14.06
C GLN A 107 -13.57 23.99 -12.93
N VAL A 108 -13.00 25.20 -12.97
CA VAL A 108 -13.47 26.32 -12.16
C VAL A 108 -14.86 26.67 -12.67
N ILE A 109 -15.89 26.16 -12.00
CA ILE A 109 -17.24 26.69 -12.10
C ILE A 109 -17.21 28.01 -11.32
N ASP A 110 -17.15 29.13 -12.03
CA ASP A 110 -17.32 30.46 -11.47
C ASP A 110 -18.80 30.69 -11.16
N ASP A 111 -19.26 30.17 -10.02
CA ASP A 111 -20.52 30.58 -9.40
C ASP A 111 -20.32 31.95 -8.74
N ASN A 112 -20.16 33.01 -9.55
CA ASN A 112 -20.33 34.38 -9.10
C ASN A 112 -20.73 35.33 -10.25
N GLN A 113 -21.97 35.17 -10.73
CA GLN A 113 -22.74 36.28 -11.27
C GLN A 113 -24.09 36.38 -10.56
N ALA A 114 -24.17 37.27 -9.57
CA ALA A 114 -25.03 38.46 -9.59
C ALA A 114 -25.35 38.98 -8.17
N ALA A 115 -24.66 40.05 -7.76
CA ALA A 115 -25.19 41.21 -7.01
C ALA A 115 -24.06 42.25 -6.94
N ASP A 116 -24.03 43.23 -7.83
CA ASP A 116 -24.56 44.60 -7.60
C ASP A 116 -23.71 45.37 -6.57
N ASP A 117 -22.67 46.06 -7.05
CA ASP A 117 -22.64 47.54 -7.22
C ASP A 117 -22.16 48.27 -5.96
N SER A 118 -20.90 48.68 -5.97
CA SER A 118 -20.44 50.08 -5.81
C SER A 118 -18.97 50.14 -5.37
N SER A 119 -18.11 50.58 -6.29
CA SER A 119 -16.84 51.23 -5.95
C SER A 119 -17.13 52.66 -5.44
N PRO A 120 -16.19 53.31 -4.72
CA PRO A 120 -15.14 54.02 -5.46
C PRO A 120 -13.72 53.82 -4.91
N GLU A 121 -12.81 54.04 -5.85
CA GLU A 121 -11.36 54.24 -5.82
C GLU A 121 -10.82 55.06 -4.65
N VAL A 122 -9.60 54.74 -4.20
CA VAL A 122 -8.57 55.73 -3.82
C VAL A 122 -7.18 55.17 -4.17
N ASP A 123 -6.50 55.85 -5.10
CA ASP A 123 -5.06 55.81 -5.39
C ASP A 123 -4.23 56.35 -4.21
N ASP A 124 -3.00 55.85 -4.03
CA ASP A 124 -1.76 56.65 -4.14
C ASP A 124 -0.52 55.98 -3.48
N ASN A 125 0.48 55.72 -4.34
CA ASN A 125 1.87 56.22 -4.29
C ASN A 125 2.75 56.10 -3.02
N ALA A 126 3.95 55.51 -3.21
CA ALA A 126 5.31 56.07 -2.91
C ALA A 126 6.34 54.91 -2.86
N THR A 127 7.23 54.70 -3.84
CA THR A 127 8.52 55.38 -4.16
C THR A 127 9.66 55.24 -3.13
N ASP A 128 10.80 54.79 -3.66
CA ASP A 128 12.19 55.20 -3.37
C ASP A 128 12.85 54.77 -2.03
N ASP A 129 14.14 54.47 -1.92
CA ASP A 129 15.31 54.73 -2.78
C ASP A 129 16.52 53.92 -2.25
N SER A 130 17.53 53.73 -3.11
CA SER A 130 18.98 53.75 -2.83
C SER A 130 19.61 52.59 -2.03
N SER A 131 20.84 52.12 -2.32
CA SER A 131 21.81 52.40 -3.37
C SER A 131 23.04 51.48 -3.15
N GLU A 132 23.55 50.96 -4.26
CA GLU A 132 24.96 51.00 -4.72
C GLU A 132 26.16 50.34 -3.97
N ASN A 133 27.04 49.90 -4.88
CA ASN A 133 28.50 49.68 -4.86
C ASN A 133 29.00 48.29 -4.44
N GLU A 134 29.45 47.46 -5.39
CA GLU A 134 30.73 47.54 -6.12
C GLU A 134 31.93 47.44 -5.16
N ASP A 135 32.70 46.35 -5.20
CA ASP A 135 33.93 46.31 -6.01
C ASP A 135 34.60 44.92 -6.01
N ASN A 136 35.43 44.76 -7.04
CA ASN A 136 36.21 43.66 -7.57
C ASN A 136 37.21 42.93 -6.66
N GLY A 137 37.60 41.70 -7.08
CA GLY A 137 39.03 41.46 -7.36
C GLY A 137 39.75 40.24 -6.76
N ASN A 138 39.76 39.15 -7.52
CA ASN A 138 40.94 38.40 -8.01
C ASN A 138 41.85 37.51 -7.09
N ALA A 139 41.81 36.21 -7.43
CA ALA A 139 42.85 35.17 -7.63
C ALA A 139 44.19 35.11 -6.82
N ASN A 140 44.49 33.89 -6.31
CA ASN A 140 45.70 33.06 -6.52
C ASN A 140 45.58 31.78 -5.67
N GLN A 141 45.51 30.56 -6.23
CA GLN A 141 46.58 29.66 -6.72
C GLN A 141 47.65 29.19 -5.71
N ASP A 142 47.94 27.88 -5.84
CA ASP A 142 49.03 27.03 -5.32
C ASP A 142 48.93 26.49 -3.88
N SER A 143 48.68 25.19 -3.67
CA SER A 143 49.44 23.95 -3.99
C SER A 143 50.44 23.56 -2.89
N SER A 144 50.21 22.42 -2.23
CA SER A 144 51.18 21.31 -2.10
C SER A 144 50.79 20.36 -0.95
N ASN A 145 50.60 19.09 -1.33
CA ASN A 145 51.09 17.85 -0.68
C ASN A 145 51.03 17.70 0.84
N ASP A 146 50.31 16.70 1.35
CA ASP A 146 50.93 15.37 1.57
C ASP A 146 49.90 14.31 1.97
N GLU A 147 50.26 13.08 1.60
CA GLU A 147 49.53 11.82 1.59
C GLU A 147 49.19 11.27 3.00
N ASP A 148 48.02 10.65 3.17
CA ASP A 148 47.89 9.18 3.33
C ASP A 148 46.51 8.73 3.88
N LYS A 149 45.84 7.91 3.06
CA LYS A 149 45.13 6.64 3.35
C LYS A 149 43.84 6.62 4.21
N ASP A 150 42.72 6.54 3.49
CA ASP A 150 41.69 5.46 3.45
C ASP A 150 41.34 4.62 4.71
N GLU A 151 40.03 4.71 5.06
CA GLU A 151 39.07 3.69 5.57
C GLU A 151 39.19 3.10 7.00
N PRO A 152 38.13 2.44 7.56
CA PRO A 152 36.78 2.93 7.90
C PRO A 152 36.44 2.70 9.40
N CYS A 153 35.41 3.35 9.95
CA CYS A 153 34.96 3.10 11.34
C CYS A 153 34.16 1.79 11.47
N PRO A 154 34.47 0.90 12.44
CA PRO A 154 33.76 -0.35 12.66
C PRO A 154 32.48 -0.18 13.50
N THR A 155 31.51 -1.05 13.22
CA THR A 155 30.31 -1.26 14.03
C THR A 155 30.63 -1.96 15.35
N THR A 156 29.93 -1.55 16.41
CA THR A 156 29.83 -2.10 17.78
C THR A 156 30.77 -1.49 18.82
N GLY A 157 30.16 -0.93 19.87
CA GLY A 157 30.84 -0.48 21.09
C GLY A 157 30.35 0.89 21.57
N THR A 158 29.76 0.93 22.76
CA THR A 158 29.47 2.13 23.57
C THR A 158 30.60 3.18 23.49
N ILE A 159 30.30 4.39 23.04
CA ILE A 159 31.22 5.53 23.12
C ILE A 159 30.66 6.58 24.06
N ASN A 160 31.34 6.69 25.19
CA ASN A 160 31.31 7.78 26.14
C ASN A 160 32.42 8.76 25.68
N ARG A 161 32.04 9.98 25.23
CA ARG A 161 32.80 11.24 25.08
C ARG A 161 32.50 12.00 23.77
N PRO A 162 32.34 13.34 23.79
CA PRO A 162 31.96 14.13 22.61
C PRO A 162 33.16 14.46 21.72
N CYS A 163 32.95 14.40 20.41
CA CYS A 163 33.89 14.87 19.40
C CYS A 163 33.90 16.41 19.38
N HIS A 164 35.00 17.02 19.80
CA HIS A 164 35.27 18.44 19.56
C HIS A 164 35.72 18.63 18.10
N GLY A 165 34.91 19.34 17.31
CA GLY A 165 35.36 19.97 16.07
C GLY A 165 36.00 21.33 16.41
N ASN A 166 37.27 21.49 16.04
CA ASN A 166 38.06 22.69 16.32
C ASN A 166 37.62 23.82 15.38
N ALA A 167 37.07 24.90 15.95
CA ALA A 167 36.81 26.16 15.26
C ALA A 167 38.11 26.98 15.19
N ASN A 168 38.48 27.42 13.99
CA ASN A 168 39.31 28.62 13.85
C ASN A 168 38.35 29.81 13.76
N GLN A 169 38.25 30.60 14.82
CA GLN A 169 37.76 31.98 14.74
C GLN A 169 38.91 32.92 15.06
N ASP A 170 39.17 33.80 14.09
CA ASP A 170 39.78 35.07 14.34
C ASP A 170 38.81 35.95 15.14
N SER A 171 39.41 36.83 15.92
CA SER A 171 38.88 37.58 17.06
C SER A 171 37.68 38.51 16.80
N SER A 172 36.64 38.39 17.64
CA SER A 172 35.96 39.56 18.24
C SER A 172 35.21 39.16 19.50
N ASN A 173 35.60 39.78 20.61
CA ASN A 173 35.13 39.55 21.98
C ASN A 173 33.61 39.65 22.15
N ASN A 174 33.00 38.59 22.68
CA ASN A 174 32.10 38.69 23.83
C ASN A 174 32.07 37.34 24.55
N GLU A 175 32.55 37.32 25.80
CA GLU A 175 32.48 36.15 26.69
C GLU A 175 31.00 35.88 27.05
N ASP A 176 30.32 34.98 26.32
CA ASP A 176 29.20 34.24 26.90
C ASP A 176 29.81 33.18 27.83
N LYS A 177 29.94 33.53 29.12
CA LYS A 177 30.25 32.55 30.15
C LYS A 177 29.08 31.58 30.23
N ASP A 178 29.35 30.29 30.03
CA ASP A 178 28.40 29.19 30.29
C ASP A 178 27.99 29.17 31.77
N GLU A 179 26.99 29.98 32.13
CA GLU A 179 26.44 29.99 33.48
C GLU A 179 25.47 28.82 33.67
N PRO A 180 25.57 28.06 34.78
CA PRO A 180 24.67 26.96 35.06
C PRO A 180 23.24 27.46 35.27
N CYS A 181 22.26 26.73 34.76
CA CYS A 181 20.86 27.09 34.97
C CYS A 181 20.51 27.10 36.46
N PRO A 182 19.75 28.11 36.95
CA PRO A 182 19.31 28.14 38.34
C PRO A 182 18.42 26.92 38.63
N THR A 183 18.58 26.30 39.80
CA THR A 183 17.83 25.08 40.19
C THR A 183 16.47 25.40 40.82
N THR A 184 16.18 26.66 41.14
CA THR A 184 14.88 27.19 41.61
C THR A 184 14.69 28.64 41.11
N GLY A 185 13.44 29.09 40.89
CA GLY A 185 13.10 30.47 40.48
C GLY A 185 13.00 30.71 38.96
N THR A 186 12.63 31.92 38.52
CA THR A 186 12.40 32.25 37.10
C THR A 186 13.71 32.26 36.29
N ILE A 187 13.77 31.54 35.16
CA ILE A 187 14.88 31.68 34.21
C ILE A 187 14.54 32.84 33.26
N ASN A 188 15.42 33.85 33.23
CA ASN A 188 15.28 35.06 32.42
C ASN A 188 16.56 35.44 31.65
N ARG A 189 17.48 34.48 31.51
CA ARG A 189 18.78 34.64 30.83
C ARG A 189 19.25 33.29 30.25
N PRO A 190 20.10 33.29 29.22
CA PRO A 190 20.72 32.06 28.71
C PRO A 190 21.48 31.33 29.81
N CYS A 191 21.36 30.00 29.84
CA CYS A 191 22.08 29.15 30.79
C CYS A 191 22.29 27.74 30.22
N HIS A 192 23.31 27.04 30.72
CA HIS A 192 23.64 25.66 30.33
C HIS A 192 23.24 24.68 31.45
N GLY A 193 22.37 23.71 31.14
CA GLY A 193 21.85 22.76 32.13
C GLY A 193 22.82 21.63 32.49
N GLY A 194 23.67 21.20 31.55
CA GLY A 194 24.70 20.19 31.79
C GLY A 194 24.17 18.85 32.34
N ASN A 195 23.04 18.37 31.81
CA ASN A 195 22.29 17.20 32.32
C ASN A 195 21.74 17.33 33.76
N GLN A 196 21.70 18.54 34.33
CA GLN A 196 21.06 18.78 35.63
C GLN A 196 19.54 18.92 35.46
N GLN A 197 18.78 18.55 36.51
CA GLN A 197 17.33 18.78 36.59
C GLN A 197 17.05 20.28 36.49
N ALA A 198 16.24 20.67 35.51
CA ALA A 198 15.70 22.02 35.43
C ALA A 198 14.70 22.26 36.59
N PRO A 199 14.38 23.53 36.90
CA PRO A 199 13.79 23.91 38.17
C PRO A 199 12.42 23.29 38.41
N THR A 200 12.16 22.90 39.67
CA THR A 200 10.90 22.31 40.12
C THR A 200 9.76 23.33 40.40
N ASP A 201 9.76 24.52 39.77
CA ASP A 201 8.71 25.57 39.96
C ASP A 201 8.98 26.88 39.14
N ALA A 202 9.77 26.85 38.06
CA ALA A 202 10.20 28.07 37.38
C ALA A 202 9.25 28.55 36.28
N ALA A 203 8.74 29.78 36.41
CA ALA A 203 8.26 30.53 35.26
C ALA A 203 9.45 30.81 34.31
N LEU A 204 9.28 30.54 33.02
CA LEU A 204 10.27 30.80 31.98
C LEU A 204 9.85 32.06 31.21
N ASP A 205 10.76 33.03 31.06
CA ASP A 205 10.45 34.26 30.31
C ASP A 205 10.57 34.07 28.79
N ALA A 206 10.06 35.03 28.01
CA ALA A 206 9.99 34.97 26.56
C ALA A 206 11.36 35.01 25.84
N ASN A 207 12.47 35.20 26.54
CA ASN A 207 13.80 35.41 25.96
C ASN A 207 14.80 34.26 26.23
N CYS A 208 14.39 33.21 26.94
CA CYS A 208 15.31 32.16 27.38
C CYS A 208 15.74 31.19 26.27
N LYS A 209 17.06 31.00 26.16
CA LYS A 209 17.75 29.95 25.39
C LYS A 209 18.33 28.92 26.37
N THR A 210 17.87 27.68 26.32
CA THR A 210 18.43 26.59 27.15
C THR A 210 19.16 25.57 26.27
N SER A 211 20.40 25.23 26.62
CA SER A 211 21.14 24.11 26.02
C SER A 211 21.34 22.99 27.04
N GLU A 212 20.94 21.76 26.67
CA GLU A 212 21.19 20.52 27.43
C GLU A 212 20.52 20.47 28.82
N ALA A 213 19.18 20.50 28.84
CA ALA A 213 18.38 20.54 30.07
C ALA A 213 17.35 19.39 30.15
N THR A 214 17.06 18.93 31.38
CA THR A 214 15.94 18.01 31.66
C THR A 214 14.77 18.79 32.27
N LEU A 215 13.64 18.87 31.57
CA LEU A 215 12.44 19.59 31.99
C LEU A 215 11.49 18.66 32.75
N THR A 216 11.07 19.05 33.97
CA THR A 216 10.22 18.23 34.85
C THR A 216 8.85 18.85 35.19
N ASP A 217 8.61 20.14 34.88
CA ASP A 217 7.33 20.83 35.12
C ASP A 217 6.76 21.47 33.86
N ASP A 218 5.48 21.85 33.90
CA ASP A 218 4.75 22.47 32.80
C ASP A 218 5.32 23.83 32.38
N ILE A 219 5.43 24.00 31.05
CA ILE A 219 6.08 25.13 30.41
C ILE A 219 5.14 25.73 29.38
N THR A 220 4.95 27.06 29.44
CA THR A 220 4.09 27.81 28.51
C THR A 220 4.84 29.03 27.95
N HIS A 221 4.79 29.21 26.63
CA HIS A 221 5.22 30.39 25.82
C HIS A 221 6.69 30.48 25.33
N HIS A 222 6.86 30.88 24.06
CA HIS A 222 8.02 31.49 23.35
C HIS A 222 9.46 30.98 23.56
N LEU A 223 9.64 29.84 24.20
CA LEU A 223 10.97 29.34 24.57
C LEU A 223 11.77 28.77 23.40
N TRP A 224 13.10 28.83 23.51
CA TRP A 224 14.02 28.15 22.60
C TRP A 224 14.82 27.06 23.33
N GLY A 225 14.46 25.80 23.11
CA GLY A 225 15.15 24.64 23.69
C GLY A 225 16.10 23.96 22.70
N LYS A 226 17.34 23.68 23.07
CA LYS A 226 18.30 22.85 22.30
C LYS A 226 18.74 21.64 23.12
N ASN A 227 18.67 20.44 22.53
CA ASN A 227 19.08 19.18 23.16
C ASN A 227 18.39 18.91 24.51
N VAL A 228 17.06 18.81 24.51
CA VAL A 228 16.25 18.80 25.74
C VAL A 228 15.63 17.44 25.99
N THR A 229 15.60 17.00 27.26
CA THR A 229 14.81 15.85 27.71
C THR A 229 13.56 16.33 28.45
N ILE A 230 12.38 15.90 28.04
CA ILE A 230 11.09 16.24 28.65
C ILE A 230 10.59 15.03 29.45
N PHE A 231 10.31 15.20 30.74
CA PHE A 231 9.88 14.10 31.61
C PHE A 231 8.38 13.79 31.51
N HIS A 232 7.95 12.66 32.08
CA HIS A 232 6.62 12.07 31.81
C HIS A 232 5.41 12.92 32.21
N ASP A 233 5.54 13.77 33.24
CA ASP A 233 4.47 14.63 33.76
C ASP A 233 4.56 16.08 33.27
N THR A 234 5.46 16.35 32.31
CA THR A 234 5.70 17.69 31.80
C THR A 234 4.91 17.97 30.52
N ILE A 235 4.24 19.13 30.49
CA ILE A 235 3.66 19.71 29.28
C ILE A 235 4.53 20.85 28.78
N PHE A 236 5.09 20.74 27.59
CA PHE A 236 5.72 21.86 26.90
C PHE A 236 4.74 22.46 25.88
N ASN A 237 4.30 23.69 26.09
CA ASN A 237 3.24 24.33 25.32
C ASN A 237 3.73 25.65 24.66
N GLY A 238 3.80 25.64 23.33
CA GLY A 238 4.28 26.78 22.53
C GLY A 238 5.80 26.91 22.51
N GLY A 239 6.34 27.63 21.53
CA GLY A 239 7.78 27.91 21.41
C GLY A 239 8.51 27.12 20.32
N LYS A 240 9.82 27.34 20.22
CA LYS A 240 10.73 26.70 19.27
C LYS A 240 11.62 25.66 19.95
N MET A 241 11.84 24.51 19.33
CA MET A 241 12.79 23.50 19.79
C MET A 241 13.82 23.18 18.69
N THR A 242 15.03 22.79 19.06
CA THR A 242 16.14 22.47 18.14
C THR A 242 17.02 21.33 18.69
N GLY A 243 17.91 20.77 17.85
CA GLY A 243 18.81 19.67 18.24
C GLY A 243 18.10 18.33 18.45
N CYS A 244 18.62 17.48 19.35
CA CYS A 244 18.06 16.17 19.69
C CYS A 244 17.17 16.26 20.94
N VAL A 245 15.86 16.06 20.78
CA VAL A 245 14.89 16.16 21.87
C VAL A 245 14.38 14.77 22.25
N GLU A 246 14.55 14.39 23.50
CA GLU A 246 13.96 13.18 24.08
C GLU A 246 12.69 13.55 24.84
N ASN A 247 11.54 13.11 24.35
CA ASN A 247 10.26 13.45 24.93
C ASN A 247 9.62 12.22 25.61
N HIS A 248 9.35 12.33 26.90
CA HIS A 248 8.55 11.37 27.66
C HIS A 248 7.19 11.96 28.08
N GLY A 249 6.99 13.28 27.96
CA GLY A 249 5.80 14.03 28.35
C GLY A 249 4.91 14.43 27.16
N ILE A 250 4.24 15.58 27.29
CA ILE A 250 3.38 16.16 26.26
C ILE A 250 4.08 17.37 25.63
N ILE A 251 4.08 17.43 24.30
CA ILE A 251 4.46 18.65 23.56
C ILE A 251 3.23 19.18 22.84
N LYS A 252 2.98 20.48 22.91
CA LYS A 252 1.76 21.10 22.39
C LYS A 252 2.08 22.40 21.65
N ASP A 253 1.51 22.57 20.47
CA ASP A 253 1.57 23.83 19.71
C ASP A 253 3.00 24.36 19.44
N ILE A 254 3.94 23.46 19.08
CA ILE A 254 5.36 23.79 18.94
C ILE A 254 5.83 23.92 17.48
N PHE A 255 6.95 24.64 17.30
CA PHE A 255 7.76 24.64 16.09
C PHE A 255 9.12 23.97 16.34
N PHE A 256 9.46 22.90 15.64
CA PHE A 256 10.74 22.21 15.78
C PHE A 256 11.64 22.44 14.58
N PHE A 257 12.87 22.88 14.83
CA PHE A 257 13.93 23.09 13.85
C PHE A 257 15.20 22.40 14.38
N GLY A 258 15.25 21.07 14.32
CA GLY A 258 16.32 20.30 14.93
C GLY A 258 16.49 18.93 14.29
N ASP A 259 17.47 18.17 14.77
CA ASP A 259 17.85 16.89 14.17
C ASP A 259 16.76 15.84 14.40
N SER A 260 16.43 15.56 15.67
CA SER A 260 15.46 14.52 16.00
C SER A 260 14.63 14.83 17.24
N LEU A 261 13.40 14.32 17.24
CA LEU A 261 12.45 14.32 18.33
C LEU A 261 12.02 12.88 18.58
N MET A 262 12.29 12.36 19.77
CA MET A 262 12.06 10.95 20.10
C MET A 262 10.99 10.81 21.19
N GLY A 263 9.94 10.04 20.92
CA GLY A 263 8.97 9.65 21.94
C GLY A 263 7.91 10.70 22.30
N GLY A 264 7.18 10.40 23.37
CA GLY A 264 6.23 11.30 24.02
C GLY A 264 4.91 11.46 23.27
N LYS A 265 4.16 12.49 23.67
CA LYS A 265 2.75 12.68 23.29
C LYS A 265 2.50 14.05 22.64
N PRO A 266 2.61 14.16 21.31
CA PRO A 266 2.33 15.42 20.61
C PRO A 266 0.84 15.76 20.57
N SER A 267 0.53 17.04 20.80
CA SER A 267 -0.81 17.59 20.91
C SER A 267 -0.95 18.91 20.14
N GLY A 268 -2.16 19.25 19.71
CA GLY A 268 -2.41 20.51 19.01
C GLY A 268 -1.71 20.56 17.65
N LYS A 269 -1.15 21.72 17.28
CA LYS A 269 -0.44 21.92 16.01
C LYS A 269 1.06 21.73 16.19
N ILE A 270 1.63 20.74 15.50
CA ILE A 270 3.05 20.46 15.51
C ILE A 270 3.59 20.74 14.11
N THR A 271 4.56 21.63 14.01
CA THR A 271 5.24 21.92 12.74
C THR A 271 6.72 21.68 12.93
N VAL A 272 7.31 20.86 12.08
CA VAL A 272 8.75 20.58 12.08
C VAL A 272 9.31 21.12 10.78
N ASN A 273 10.41 21.85 10.77
CA ASN A 273 11.08 22.11 9.50
C ASN A 273 12.04 20.94 9.22
N SER A 274 11.63 20.03 8.35
CA SER A 274 12.43 18.85 8.02
C SER A 274 13.19 18.99 6.70
N ASP A 275 14.39 18.42 6.68
CA ASP A 275 15.18 18.27 5.47
C ASP A 275 15.86 16.90 5.51
N ILE A 276 15.41 16.01 4.63
CA ILE A 276 15.92 14.64 4.54
C ILE A 276 17.39 14.58 4.12
N LYS A 277 17.88 15.54 3.33
CA LYS A 277 19.29 15.59 2.92
C LYS A 277 20.19 15.98 4.09
N LEU A 278 19.66 16.79 5.01
CA LEU A 278 20.37 17.24 6.21
C LEU A 278 20.12 16.33 7.43
N GLY A 279 19.23 15.34 7.31
CA GLY A 279 18.85 14.46 8.42
C GLY A 279 18.09 15.18 9.54
N MET A 280 17.46 16.31 9.21
CA MET A 280 16.76 17.16 10.17
C MET A 280 15.26 16.88 10.18
N GLY A 281 14.64 17.05 11.35
CA GLY A 281 13.20 17.00 11.54
C GLY A 281 12.64 15.58 11.67
N ILE A 282 13.44 14.65 12.19
CA ILE A 282 13.02 13.26 12.37
C ILE A 282 12.18 13.11 13.64
N PHE A 283 10.97 12.56 13.52
CA PHE A 283 10.15 12.16 14.64
C PHE A 283 10.09 10.63 14.76
N LYS A 284 10.67 10.10 15.83
CA LYS A 284 10.72 8.67 16.11
C LYS A 284 9.79 8.25 17.26
N ASN A 285 9.04 7.16 17.08
CA ASN A 285 8.25 6.49 18.15
C ASN A 285 7.21 7.39 18.85
N ALA A 286 6.38 8.11 18.09
CA ALA A 286 5.43 9.09 18.64
C ALA A 286 4.04 8.51 18.94
N THR A 287 3.40 8.98 20.03
CA THR A 287 1.97 8.76 20.30
C THR A 287 1.18 10.06 20.16
N LEU A 288 0.56 10.27 19.01
CA LEU A 288 -0.20 11.49 18.68
C LEU A 288 -1.54 11.52 19.44
N LEU A 289 -1.77 12.59 20.19
CA LEU A 289 -2.99 12.82 20.96
C LEU A 289 -4.21 13.13 20.05
N PRO A 290 -5.44 13.12 20.61
CA PRO A 290 -6.66 13.45 19.86
C PRO A 290 -6.56 14.76 19.08
N ASN A 291 -7.00 14.75 17.82
CA ASN A 291 -7.10 15.94 16.96
C ASN A 291 -5.76 16.68 16.72
N THR A 292 -4.61 16.06 17.02
CA THR A 292 -3.30 16.62 16.72
C THR A 292 -3.14 16.78 15.21
N ILE A 293 -2.61 17.92 14.77
CA ILE A 293 -2.22 18.17 13.37
C ILE A 293 -0.71 18.25 13.33
N VAL A 294 -0.08 17.40 12.52
CA VAL A 294 1.37 17.36 12.37
C VAL A 294 1.76 17.69 10.94
N LYS A 295 2.71 18.60 10.76
CA LYS A 295 3.18 19.06 9.45
C LYS A 295 4.68 19.02 9.29
N ASP A 296 5.12 18.76 8.06
CA ASP A 296 6.52 18.95 7.62
C ASP A 296 7.51 18.01 8.36
N VAL A 297 7.11 16.75 8.64
CA VAL A 297 7.87 15.81 9.50
C VAL A 297 8.43 14.59 8.75
N LEU A 298 9.62 14.13 9.13
CA LEU A 298 10.13 12.80 8.76
C LEU A 298 9.83 11.78 9.87
N PHE A 299 8.85 10.89 9.68
CA PHE A 299 8.48 9.89 10.68
C PHE A 299 9.30 8.60 10.58
N THR A 300 9.65 8.01 11.73
CA THR A 300 10.25 6.68 11.81
C THR A 300 9.84 5.89 13.07
N GLY A 301 10.01 4.57 13.03
CA GLY A 301 9.63 3.68 14.13
C GLY A 301 8.12 3.54 14.25
N LYS A 302 7.58 3.56 15.46
CA LYS A 302 6.14 3.34 15.70
C LYS A 302 5.39 4.65 15.91
N ILE A 303 4.51 5.00 14.99
CA ILE A 303 3.65 6.19 15.04
C ILE A 303 2.22 5.76 15.29
N THR A 304 1.67 6.14 16.45
CA THR A 304 0.33 5.73 16.87
C THR A 304 -0.51 6.96 17.20
N GLY A 305 -1.66 7.11 16.55
CA GLY A 305 -2.63 8.14 16.88
C GLY A 305 -3.74 7.66 17.83
N HIS A 306 -4.64 8.57 18.15
CA HIS A 306 -5.81 8.26 18.96
C HIS A 306 -6.93 7.63 18.13
N ALA A 307 -7.45 6.48 18.57
CA ALA A 307 -8.35 5.64 17.76
C ALA A 307 -9.72 6.25 17.41
N LYS A 308 -10.28 7.12 18.25
CA LYS A 308 -11.62 7.72 18.02
C LYS A 308 -11.57 9.11 17.38
N ASN A 309 -10.49 9.84 17.68
CA ASN A 309 -10.32 11.25 17.31
C ASN A 309 -8.97 11.32 16.62
N CYS A 310 -8.92 10.77 15.41
CA CYS A 310 -7.66 10.51 14.75
C CYS A 310 -6.89 11.80 14.46
N PRO A 311 -5.61 11.88 14.83
CA PRO A 311 -4.74 12.98 14.42
C PRO A 311 -4.50 12.95 12.91
N ARG A 312 -4.21 14.12 12.35
CA ARG A 312 -4.00 14.34 10.91
C ARG A 312 -2.55 14.72 10.64
N VAL A 313 -1.96 14.14 9.60
CA VAL A 313 -0.61 14.46 9.14
C VAL A 313 -0.66 15.05 7.73
N GLU A 314 0.12 16.08 7.46
CA GLU A 314 0.25 16.72 6.13
C GLU A 314 1.71 17.04 5.84
N ASP A 315 2.11 16.98 4.57
CA ASP A 315 3.47 17.32 4.14
C ASP A 315 4.54 16.50 4.89
N VAL A 316 4.23 15.24 5.22
CA VAL A 316 5.11 14.35 5.98
C VAL A 316 5.72 13.26 5.12
N GLN A 317 6.85 12.71 5.55
CA GLN A 317 7.44 11.52 4.93
C GLN A 317 7.60 10.40 5.96
N PHE A 318 7.03 9.23 5.69
CA PHE A 318 7.27 8.03 6.49
C PHE A 318 8.49 7.29 5.95
N LEU A 319 9.52 7.12 6.80
CA LEU A 319 10.76 6.42 6.45
C LEU A 319 10.58 4.90 6.49
N GLU A 320 11.56 4.14 5.98
CA GLU A 320 11.49 2.67 5.94
C GLU A 320 11.27 2.06 7.33
N ASN A 321 10.57 0.92 7.37
CA ASN A 321 10.21 0.19 8.60
C ASN A 321 9.36 0.99 9.60
N THR A 322 8.71 2.07 9.16
CA THR A 322 7.74 2.80 9.98
C THR A 322 6.43 2.03 10.09
N GLU A 323 5.89 1.94 11.30
CA GLU A 323 4.56 1.43 11.58
C GLU A 323 3.64 2.60 11.91
N VAL A 324 2.58 2.80 11.13
CA VAL A 324 1.60 3.87 11.37
C VAL A 324 0.24 3.27 11.73
N SER A 325 -0.43 3.80 12.75
CA SER A 325 -1.79 3.38 13.15
C SER A 325 -2.62 4.52 13.69
N HIS A 326 -3.93 4.52 13.43
CA HIS A 326 -4.90 5.51 13.90
C HIS A 326 -4.58 6.97 13.49
N VAL A 327 -4.16 7.18 12.24
CA VAL A 327 -3.79 8.50 11.70
C VAL A 327 -4.55 8.77 10.40
N ILE A 328 -4.98 10.01 10.20
CA ILE A 328 -5.50 10.50 8.91
C ILE A 328 -4.33 11.07 8.10
N ILE A 329 -4.08 10.45 6.95
CA ILE A 329 -3.04 10.82 6.00
C ILE A 329 -3.57 11.89 5.06
N GLY A 330 -3.00 13.10 5.16
CA GLY A 330 -3.34 14.27 4.38
C GLY A 330 -2.40 14.52 3.20
N LYS A 331 -2.63 15.65 2.52
CA LYS A 331 -1.89 16.07 1.31
C LYS A 331 -0.38 16.20 1.59
N GLY A 332 0.43 16.08 0.55
CA GLY A 332 1.90 16.17 0.64
C GLY A 332 2.57 15.00 1.37
N THR A 333 1.83 13.95 1.74
CA THR A 333 2.39 12.81 2.45
C THR A 333 3.07 11.81 1.50
N HIS A 334 4.28 11.39 1.84
CA HIS A 334 5.07 10.39 1.10
C HIS A 334 5.42 9.17 1.97
N PHE A 335 5.48 8.01 1.33
CA PHE A 335 5.81 6.74 1.99
C PHE A 335 7.06 6.12 1.38
N ALA A 336 8.04 5.81 2.22
CA ALA A 336 9.15 4.95 1.82
C ALA A 336 8.69 3.51 1.64
N LYS A 337 9.52 2.69 0.98
CA LYS A 337 9.23 1.27 0.77
C LYS A 337 9.16 0.54 2.12
N GLY A 338 8.18 -0.34 2.27
CA GLY A 338 8.05 -1.18 3.47
C GLY A 338 7.45 -0.48 4.68
N VAL A 339 6.90 0.74 4.54
CA VAL A 339 6.05 1.34 5.59
C VAL A 339 4.81 0.46 5.80
N MET A 340 4.50 0.17 7.05
CA MET A 340 3.38 -0.67 7.45
C MET A 340 2.17 0.19 7.82
N ILE A 341 1.11 0.07 7.03
CA ILE A 341 -0.18 0.71 7.29
C ILE A 341 -0.97 -0.19 8.24
N GLY A 342 -1.09 0.26 9.49
CA GLY A 342 -1.78 -0.45 10.56
C GLY A 342 -3.25 -0.06 10.70
N VAL A 343 -3.84 -0.53 11.80
CA VAL A 343 -5.24 -0.30 12.14
C VAL A 343 -5.60 1.17 12.24
N GLY A 344 -6.78 1.54 11.75
CA GLY A 344 -7.36 2.87 11.87
C GLY A 344 -6.65 3.96 11.05
N VAL A 345 -5.71 3.60 10.17
CA VAL A 345 -5.14 4.55 9.22
C VAL A 345 -6.17 4.87 8.15
N ARG A 346 -6.34 6.16 7.86
CA ARG A 346 -7.26 6.68 6.85
C ARG A 346 -6.54 7.64 5.92
N PHE A 347 -7.05 7.83 4.71
CA PHE A 347 -6.48 8.71 3.70
C PHE A 347 -7.52 9.73 3.28
N VAL A 348 -7.15 11.00 3.18
CA VAL A 348 -8.09 12.02 2.67
C VAL A 348 -8.45 11.77 1.21
N SER A 349 -7.51 11.22 0.42
CA SER A 349 -7.69 10.91 -0.99
C SER A 349 -6.98 9.62 -1.41
N ASN A 350 -7.43 9.04 -2.52
CA ASN A 350 -6.92 7.81 -3.10
C ASN A 350 -5.47 7.92 -3.59
N TYR A 351 -5.07 9.07 -4.14
CA TYR A 351 -3.74 9.25 -4.74
C TYR A 351 -2.60 9.17 -3.71
N LEU A 352 -2.92 9.37 -2.43
CA LEU A 352 -1.96 9.30 -1.32
C LEU A 352 -1.59 7.87 -0.94
N ILE A 353 -2.34 6.88 -1.45
CA ILE A 353 -2.14 5.47 -1.09
C ILE A 353 -1.05 4.90 -2.01
N PRO A 354 0.08 4.42 -1.47
CA PRO A 354 1.16 3.87 -2.29
C PRO A 354 0.74 2.59 -3.02
N ASP A 355 1.24 2.40 -4.25
CA ASP A 355 1.06 1.14 -4.98
C ASP A 355 1.64 -0.05 -4.20
N GLY A 356 0.89 -1.15 -4.15
CA GLY A 356 1.24 -2.36 -3.41
C GLY A 356 1.07 -2.27 -1.90
N ALA A 357 0.62 -1.14 -1.36
CA ALA A 357 0.39 -0.99 0.07
C ALA A 357 -0.69 -1.96 0.58
N ASP A 358 -0.40 -2.65 1.70
CA ASP A 358 -1.37 -3.53 2.34
C ASP A 358 -2.29 -2.72 3.26
N LEU A 359 -3.58 -2.67 2.90
CA LEU A 359 -4.61 -1.90 3.57
C LEU A 359 -5.46 -2.79 4.50
N THR A 360 -5.19 -4.08 4.53
CA THR A 360 -6.02 -5.08 5.22
C THR A 360 -6.17 -4.76 6.70
N ALA A 361 -5.11 -4.30 7.36
CA ALA A 361 -5.16 -3.95 8.78
C ALA A 361 -5.88 -2.63 9.03
N ALA A 362 -5.84 -1.69 8.08
CA ALA A 362 -6.48 -0.38 8.18
C ALA A 362 -7.99 -0.46 8.09
N ILE A 363 -8.50 -1.41 7.31
CA ILE A 363 -9.91 -1.72 7.18
C ILE A 363 -10.33 -2.63 8.33
N SER A 364 -11.49 -2.36 8.91
CA SER A 364 -11.98 -3.15 10.04
C SER A 364 -12.14 -4.63 9.66
N THR A 365 -11.72 -5.51 10.57
CA THR A 365 -11.97 -6.95 10.53
C THR A 365 -12.67 -7.34 11.82
N GLY A 366 -13.63 -8.27 11.79
CA GLY A 366 -14.24 -8.71 13.06
C GLY A 366 -15.60 -9.38 12.98
N TYR A 367 -15.78 -10.35 12.09
CA TYR A 367 -16.97 -11.19 12.07
C TYR A 367 -16.86 -12.35 13.08
N ALA A 368 -18.01 -12.83 13.58
CA ALA A 368 -18.07 -13.75 14.73
C ALA A 368 -17.46 -15.14 14.47
N GLU A 369 -17.19 -15.88 15.57
CA GLU A 369 -16.86 -17.32 15.83
C GLU A 369 -16.16 -18.23 14.79
N TYR A 370 -16.31 -17.99 13.49
CA TYR A 370 -15.80 -18.80 12.38
C TYR A 370 -14.84 -18.03 11.46
N MET A 371 -15.00 -16.70 11.33
CA MET A 371 -14.36 -15.90 10.29
C MET A 371 -13.83 -14.53 10.81
N PRO A 372 -13.01 -14.52 11.88
CA PRO A 372 -12.50 -13.26 12.45
C PRO A 372 -11.64 -12.43 11.48
N GLN A 373 -11.11 -13.07 10.42
CA GLN A 373 -10.26 -12.43 9.42
C GLN A 373 -11.00 -11.82 8.23
N ALA A 374 -12.33 -11.92 8.17
CA ALA A 374 -13.09 -11.36 7.06
C ALA A 374 -13.02 -9.83 7.08
N VAL A 375 -12.68 -9.25 5.93
CA VAL A 375 -12.62 -7.80 5.70
C VAL A 375 -14.05 -7.25 5.67
N ASP A 376 -14.32 -6.17 6.40
CA ASP A 376 -15.58 -5.45 6.26
C ASP A 376 -15.59 -4.66 4.94
N MET A 377 -16.45 -5.08 4.02
CA MET A 377 -16.57 -4.49 2.70
C MET A 377 -17.47 -3.24 2.71
N ASN A 378 -18.11 -2.92 3.84
CA ASN A 378 -18.87 -1.68 4.01
C ASN A 378 -17.98 -0.47 4.32
N ASP A 379 -16.70 -0.69 4.60
CA ASP A 379 -15.68 0.33 4.89
C ASP A 379 -14.73 0.49 3.69
N ASP A 380 -14.05 1.64 3.61
CA ASP A 380 -12.85 1.88 2.77
C ASP A 380 -11.92 2.83 3.54
N VAL A 381 -10.64 2.87 3.17
CA VAL A 381 -9.64 3.71 3.84
C VAL A 381 -9.73 5.19 3.46
N VAL A 382 -10.46 5.56 2.40
CA VAL A 382 -10.59 6.95 1.93
C VAL A 382 -11.77 7.64 2.60
N THR A 383 -11.57 8.85 3.14
CA THR A 383 -12.55 9.51 4.01
C THR A 383 -13.17 10.80 3.50
N GLU A 384 -12.59 11.47 2.49
CA GLU A 384 -13.09 12.78 2.03
C GLU A 384 -13.55 12.74 0.56
N GLU A 385 -12.81 12.07 -0.33
CA GLU A 385 -13.12 12.02 -1.77
C GLU A 385 -13.81 10.71 -2.20
N ASP A 386 -15.01 10.84 -2.80
CA ASP A 386 -15.81 9.73 -3.34
C ASP A 386 -15.97 8.57 -2.33
N VAL A 387 -16.46 8.89 -1.13
CA VAL A 387 -16.55 7.96 0.00
C VAL A 387 -17.57 6.85 -0.28
N ARG A 388 -17.13 5.80 -0.97
CA ARG A 388 -17.90 4.60 -1.29
C ARG A 388 -17.24 3.39 -0.66
N SER A 389 -18.07 2.51 -0.09
CA SER A 389 -17.62 1.25 0.45
C SER A 389 -16.98 0.36 -0.61
N LEU A 390 -16.08 -0.54 -0.20
CA LEU A 390 -15.49 -1.53 -1.09
C LEU A 390 -16.56 -2.38 -1.81
N LEU A 391 -17.66 -2.71 -1.11
CA LEU A 391 -18.77 -3.47 -1.68
C LEU A 391 -19.47 -2.71 -2.81
N ALA A 392 -19.70 -1.39 -2.64
CA ALA A 392 -20.26 -0.56 -3.70
C ALA A 392 -19.32 -0.51 -4.91
N GLN A 393 -18.02 -0.30 -4.66
CA GLN A 393 -17.00 -0.26 -5.72
C GLN A 393 -16.90 -1.59 -6.50
N VAL A 394 -17.02 -2.74 -5.84
CA VAL A 394 -17.05 -4.05 -6.52
C VAL A 394 -18.31 -4.24 -7.35
N ASN A 395 -19.48 -3.84 -6.82
CA ASN A 395 -20.73 -3.88 -7.58
C ASN A 395 -20.75 -2.90 -8.76
N ASP A 396 -19.92 -1.86 -8.72
CA ASP A 396 -19.75 -0.92 -9.82
C ASP A 396 -18.90 -1.45 -10.99
N LEU A 397 -18.25 -2.61 -10.84
CA LEU A 397 -17.48 -3.21 -11.92
C LEU A 397 -18.36 -3.49 -13.14
N SER A 398 -17.83 -3.20 -14.33
CA SER A 398 -18.56 -3.29 -15.60
C SER A 398 -19.24 -4.65 -15.82
N GLU A 399 -18.63 -5.74 -15.37
CA GLU A 399 -19.24 -7.06 -15.49
C GLU A 399 -20.42 -7.28 -14.55
N PHE A 400 -20.38 -6.75 -13.33
CA PHE A 400 -21.51 -6.82 -12.39
C PHE A 400 -22.68 -6.00 -12.93
N LYS A 401 -22.43 -4.77 -13.39
CA LYS A 401 -23.44 -3.91 -14.02
C LYS A 401 -24.08 -4.56 -15.25
N ARG A 402 -23.27 -5.04 -16.20
CA ARG A 402 -23.77 -5.65 -17.45
C ARG A 402 -24.62 -6.90 -17.22
N ASN A 403 -24.33 -7.67 -16.17
CA ASN A 403 -25.08 -8.89 -15.86
C ASN A 403 -26.18 -8.69 -14.80
N GLY A 404 -26.35 -7.48 -14.26
CA GLY A 404 -27.28 -7.20 -13.16
C GLY A 404 -26.96 -7.99 -11.89
N TRP A 405 -25.68 -8.32 -11.67
CA TRP A 405 -25.23 -9.04 -10.49
C TRP A 405 -25.04 -8.08 -9.33
N GLN A 406 -25.55 -8.47 -8.15
CA GLN A 406 -25.41 -7.72 -6.92
C GLN A 406 -24.77 -8.60 -5.86
N LEU A 407 -23.54 -8.30 -5.50
CA LEU A 407 -22.83 -8.90 -4.38
C LEU A 407 -23.31 -8.25 -3.07
N THR A 408 -23.60 -9.06 -2.07
CA THR A 408 -23.93 -8.61 -0.71
C THR A 408 -22.95 -9.18 0.29
N GLN A 409 -22.72 -8.50 1.42
CA GLN A 409 -21.94 -9.06 2.52
C GLN A 409 -22.87 -9.48 3.66
N ASN A 410 -22.72 -10.73 4.09
CA ASN A 410 -23.43 -11.27 5.24
C ASN A 410 -22.92 -10.61 6.54
N PRO A 411 -23.79 -9.97 7.33
CA PRO A 411 -23.37 -9.21 8.51
C PRO A 411 -22.90 -10.10 9.68
N GLU A 412 -23.27 -11.38 9.70
CA GLU A 412 -22.87 -12.31 10.76
C GLU A 412 -21.55 -13.01 10.45
N THR A 413 -21.35 -13.38 9.18
CA THR A 413 -20.22 -14.22 8.74
C THR A 413 -19.14 -13.45 7.99
N GLY A 414 -19.45 -12.27 7.45
CA GLY A 414 -18.56 -11.50 6.58
C GLY A 414 -18.41 -12.07 5.17
N GLN A 415 -19.16 -13.13 4.83
CA GLN A 415 -19.15 -13.72 3.50
C GLN A 415 -19.75 -12.77 2.48
N LEU A 416 -19.09 -12.66 1.32
CA LEU A 416 -19.65 -12.08 0.12
C LEU A 416 -20.48 -13.14 -0.58
N GLU A 417 -21.75 -12.84 -0.83
CA GLU A 417 -22.76 -13.74 -1.37
C GLU A 417 -23.32 -13.20 -2.68
N LEU A 418 -23.45 -14.06 -3.68
CA LEU A 418 -24.06 -13.76 -4.98
C LEU A 418 -24.88 -14.96 -5.44
N THR A 419 -26.12 -14.74 -5.87
CA THR A 419 -26.94 -15.77 -6.53
C THR A 419 -27.07 -15.45 -8.01
N VAL A 420 -26.69 -16.39 -8.88
CA VAL A 420 -26.89 -16.29 -10.34
C VAL A 420 -27.74 -17.46 -10.80
N GLY A 421 -28.94 -17.17 -11.28
CA GLY A 421 -29.94 -18.20 -11.57
C GLY A 421 -30.32 -18.95 -10.29
N ASN A 422 -30.04 -20.26 -10.24
CA ASN A 422 -30.25 -21.11 -9.07
C ASN A 422 -28.97 -21.44 -8.30
N ILE A 423 -27.80 -20.98 -8.76
CA ILE A 423 -26.50 -21.25 -8.14
C ILE A 423 -26.20 -20.14 -7.14
N SER A 424 -25.84 -20.54 -5.92
CA SER A 424 -25.39 -19.62 -4.87
C SER A 424 -23.87 -19.66 -4.77
N TYR A 425 -23.22 -18.51 -4.81
CA TYR A 425 -21.77 -18.35 -4.67
C TYR A 425 -21.46 -17.66 -3.35
N ALA A 426 -20.43 -18.13 -2.65
CA ALA A 426 -19.94 -17.45 -1.45
C ALA A 426 -18.42 -17.46 -1.35
N VAL A 427 -17.87 -16.28 -1.06
CA VAL A 427 -16.44 -16.08 -0.80
C VAL A 427 -16.22 -15.21 0.42
N ILE A 428 -15.01 -15.26 0.98
CA ILE A 428 -14.63 -14.52 2.17
C ILE A 428 -13.48 -13.60 1.79
N PRO A 429 -13.67 -12.28 1.83
CA PRO A 429 -12.60 -11.32 1.57
C PRO A 429 -11.64 -11.34 2.75
N VAL A 430 -10.35 -11.53 2.50
CA VAL A 430 -9.32 -11.70 3.55
C VAL A 430 -8.18 -10.69 3.46
N GLY A 431 -8.10 -9.94 2.36
CA GLY A 431 -7.02 -8.98 2.14
C GLY A 431 -7.42 -7.89 1.18
N VAL A 432 -6.89 -6.68 1.42
CA VAL A 432 -7.05 -5.52 0.54
C VAL A 432 -5.70 -4.86 0.36
N LYS A 433 -5.31 -4.66 -0.89
CA LYS A 433 -4.10 -3.94 -1.27
C LYS A 433 -4.43 -2.81 -2.22
N GLN A 434 -3.57 -1.80 -2.25
CA GLN A 434 -3.59 -0.81 -3.31
C GLN A 434 -2.89 -1.36 -4.55
N THR A 435 -3.43 -1.07 -5.73
CA THR A 435 -2.79 -1.37 -7.00
C THR A 435 -3.03 -0.27 -8.03
N ASN A 436 -2.02 0.02 -8.84
CA ASN A 436 -2.12 0.86 -10.04
C ASN A 436 -2.49 0.06 -11.30
N ALA A 437 -2.98 -1.18 -11.15
CA ALA A 437 -3.38 -2.01 -12.27
C ALA A 437 -4.45 -1.31 -13.12
N LYS A 438 -4.17 -1.17 -14.42
CA LYS A 438 -5.11 -0.58 -15.41
C LYS A 438 -6.35 -1.45 -15.66
N LYS A 439 -6.27 -2.74 -15.34
CA LYS A 439 -7.36 -3.68 -15.55
C LYS A 439 -8.15 -3.83 -14.26
N HIS A 440 -9.37 -3.30 -14.27
CA HIS A 440 -10.35 -3.45 -13.21
C HIS A 440 -11.30 -4.59 -13.54
N GLY A 441 -11.79 -5.30 -12.53
CA GLY A 441 -12.68 -6.44 -12.73
C GLY A 441 -12.50 -7.52 -11.68
N LYS A 442 -13.04 -8.70 -11.97
CA LYS A 442 -12.85 -9.89 -11.14
C LYS A 442 -11.99 -10.91 -11.89
N HIS A 443 -11.12 -11.61 -11.17
CA HIS A 443 -10.26 -12.66 -11.70
C HIS A 443 -10.40 -13.92 -10.87
N PHE A 444 -10.62 -15.06 -11.52
CA PHE A 444 -10.63 -16.36 -10.87
C PHE A 444 -9.27 -17.02 -11.01
N ASN A 445 -8.60 -17.23 -9.88
CA ASN A 445 -7.35 -17.96 -9.85
C ASN A 445 -7.61 -19.47 -9.92
N ARG A 446 -6.60 -20.20 -10.41
CA ARG A 446 -6.70 -21.67 -10.55
C ARG A 446 -6.96 -22.39 -9.23
N ASP A 447 -6.45 -21.84 -8.13
CA ASP A 447 -6.64 -22.41 -6.80
C ASP A 447 -8.06 -22.17 -6.24
N GLY A 448 -8.89 -21.39 -6.95
CA GLY A 448 -10.25 -21.05 -6.56
C GLY A 448 -10.36 -19.75 -5.79
N SER A 449 -9.25 -19.06 -5.51
CA SER A 449 -9.30 -17.69 -4.99
C SER A 449 -9.78 -16.71 -6.04
N ILE A 450 -10.30 -15.57 -5.59
CA ILE A 450 -10.84 -14.52 -6.44
C ILE A 450 -10.17 -13.21 -6.07
N ASP A 451 -9.73 -12.49 -7.10
CA ASP A 451 -9.31 -11.10 -6.98
C ASP A 451 -10.40 -10.19 -7.52
N PHE A 452 -10.77 -9.18 -6.76
CA PHE A 452 -11.53 -8.04 -7.26
C PHE A 452 -10.61 -6.83 -7.32
N VAL A 453 -10.55 -6.15 -8.47
CA VAL A 453 -9.78 -4.91 -8.65
C VAL A 453 -10.77 -3.80 -8.99
N THR A 454 -11.01 -2.89 -8.04
CA THR A 454 -11.94 -1.75 -8.23
C THR A 454 -11.32 -0.67 -9.11
N ALA A 455 -12.14 0.26 -9.63
CA ALA A 455 -11.67 1.41 -10.39
C ALA A 455 -10.69 2.30 -9.61
N LYS A 456 -10.81 2.34 -8.28
CA LYS A 456 -9.87 3.06 -7.39
C LYS A 456 -8.56 2.31 -7.13
N GLY A 457 -8.40 1.12 -7.71
CA GLY A 457 -7.22 0.29 -7.50
C GLY A 457 -7.25 -0.48 -6.18
N ARG A 458 -8.42 -0.76 -5.59
CA ARG A 458 -8.50 -1.68 -4.46
C ARG A 458 -8.46 -3.10 -4.98
N HIS A 459 -7.36 -3.80 -4.71
CA HIS A 459 -7.18 -5.22 -4.98
C HIS A 459 -7.62 -6.03 -3.75
N ILE A 460 -8.75 -6.70 -3.86
CA ILE A 460 -9.41 -7.45 -2.80
C ILE A 460 -9.25 -8.94 -3.08
N LEU A 461 -8.54 -9.65 -2.19
CA LEU A 461 -8.36 -11.09 -2.26
C LEU A 461 -9.45 -11.78 -1.44
N ALA A 462 -10.16 -12.73 -2.08
CA ALA A 462 -11.19 -13.53 -1.44
C ALA A 462 -11.00 -15.02 -1.69
N TYR A 463 -11.45 -15.85 -0.75
CA TYR A 463 -11.39 -17.31 -0.83
C TYR A 463 -12.77 -17.95 -0.72
N PRO A 464 -13.01 -19.13 -1.34
CA PRO A 464 -14.27 -19.86 -1.20
C PRO A 464 -14.67 -20.10 0.26
N GLY A 465 -15.90 -19.77 0.60
CA GLY A 465 -16.47 -19.91 1.94
C GLY A 465 -17.48 -21.06 2.04
N VAL A 466 -17.59 -21.68 3.22
CA VAL A 466 -18.69 -22.62 3.51
C VAL A 466 -19.94 -21.80 3.81
N GLN A 467 -20.96 -21.90 2.95
CA GLN A 467 -22.17 -21.06 3.03
C GLN A 467 -22.94 -21.27 4.34
N LYS A 468 -22.89 -22.48 4.91
CA LYS A 468 -23.55 -22.78 6.19
C LYS A 468 -22.63 -23.57 7.13
N MET A 469 -21.69 -22.87 7.77
CA MET A 469 -20.75 -23.46 8.72
C MET A 469 -21.39 -24.35 9.81
N PRO A 470 -22.51 -23.96 10.46
CA PRO A 470 -23.16 -24.84 11.45
C PRO A 470 -23.63 -26.19 10.89
N ALA A 471 -23.97 -26.25 9.60
CA ALA A 471 -24.35 -27.50 8.93
C ALA A 471 -23.15 -28.42 8.71
N LEU A 472 -21.94 -27.85 8.59
CA LEU A 472 -20.68 -28.59 8.51
C LEU A 472 -20.20 -29.05 9.90
N ASP A 473 -20.23 -28.19 10.92
CA ASP A 473 -19.72 -28.54 12.25
C ASP A 473 -20.51 -29.65 12.94
N LYS A 474 -21.85 -29.62 12.82
CA LYS A 474 -22.74 -30.57 13.50
C LYS A 474 -22.41 -32.05 13.19
N PRO A 475 -22.19 -32.48 11.93
CA PRO A 475 -21.75 -33.83 11.64
C PRO A 475 -20.30 -34.08 12.07
N LEU A 476 -19.38 -33.11 11.94
CA LEU A 476 -17.97 -33.28 12.32
C LEU A 476 -17.79 -33.50 13.83
N ALA A 477 -18.59 -32.82 14.65
CA ALA A 477 -18.58 -33.01 16.11
C ALA A 477 -18.92 -34.47 16.50
N LYS A 478 -19.80 -35.15 15.74
CA LYS A 478 -20.12 -36.58 15.96
C LYS A 478 -18.93 -37.50 15.68
N TRP A 479 -17.99 -37.06 14.85
CA TRP A 479 -16.75 -37.78 14.54
C TRP A 479 -15.60 -37.43 15.48
N GLY A 480 -15.84 -36.61 16.52
CA GLY A 480 -14.82 -36.19 17.48
C GLY A 480 -13.86 -35.14 16.94
N LEU A 481 -14.22 -34.47 15.83
CA LEU A 481 -13.48 -33.32 15.32
C LEU A 481 -13.88 -32.06 16.11
N GLY A 482 -12.89 -31.20 16.33
CA GLY A 482 -13.14 -29.85 16.80
C GLY A 482 -13.87 -29.02 15.75
N LYS A 483 -14.21 -27.80 16.14
CA LYS A 483 -14.86 -26.82 15.28
C LYS A 483 -14.03 -26.51 14.04
N MET A 484 -14.66 -26.41 12.87
CA MET A 484 -13.99 -26.00 11.64
C MET A 484 -13.77 -24.49 11.65
N VAL A 485 -12.54 -24.07 11.34
CA VAL A 485 -12.14 -22.66 11.26
C VAL A 485 -11.55 -22.41 9.89
N LEU A 486 -11.99 -21.35 9.20
CA LEU A 486 -11.32 -20.90 7.99
C LEU A 486 -10.07 -20.10 8.37
N GLN A 487 -8.95 -20.43 7.74
CA GLN A 487 -7.68 -19.71 7.93
C GLN A 487 -7.55 -18.54 6.95
N LYS A 488 -6.60 -17.63 7.21
CA LYS A 488 -6.31 -16.48 6.33
C LYS A 488 -5.93 -16.86 4.89
N ASN A 489 -5.39 -18.07 4.68
CA ASN A 489 -5.03 -18.61 3.37
C ASN A 489 -6.19 -19.34 2.67
N GLY A 490 -7.42 -19.24 3.19
CA GLY A 490 -8.60 -19.86 2.60
C GLY A 490 -8.73 -21.37 2.86
N ILE A 491 -7.93 -21.93 3.78
CA ILE A 491 -8.01 -23.35 4.16
C ILE A 491 -8.90 -23.52 5.39
N LEU A 492 -9.88 -24.40 5.28
CA LEU A 492 -10.68 -24.91 6.40
C LEU A 492 -9.81 -25.85 7.23
N SER A 493 -9.80 -25.69 8.55
CA SER A 493 -9.04 -26.57 9.45
C SER A 493 -9.78 -26.85 10.75
N ALA A 494 -9.77 -28.12 11.15
CA ALA A 494 -10.29 -28.57 12.43
C ALA A 494 -9.31 -29.55 13.10
N LYS A 495 -9.07 -29.39 14.40
CA LYS A 495 -8.18 -30.27 15.16
C LYS A 495 -8.92 -31.51 15.66
N PHE A 496 -8.20 -32.63 15.79
CA PHE A 496 -8.68 -33.82 16.49
C PHE A 496 -7.55 -34.48 17.28
N LYS A 497 -7.88 -35.50 18.08
CA LYS A 497 -6.89 -36.27 18.83
C LYS A 497 -6.00 -37.06 17.85
N GLY A 498 -4.83 -36.51 17.52
CA GLY A 498 -3.86 -37.12 16.60
C GLY A 498 -3.56 -36.32 15.34
N GLY A 499 -4.11 -35.10 15.18
CA GLY A 499 -3.77 -34.22 14.06
C GLY A 499 -4.79 -33.13 13.82
N LYS A 500 -4.88 -32.72 12.55
CA LYS A 500 -5.92 -31.80 12.05
C LYS A 500 -6.42 -32.30 10.70
N VAL A 501 -7.64 -31.94 10.35
CA VAL A 501 -8.15 -32.06 8.99
C VAL A 501 -8.01 -30.71 8.30
N VAL A 502 -7.72 -30.73 7.00
CA VAL A 502 -7.67 -29.54 6.16
C VAL A 502 -8.50 -29.76 4.90
N ALA A 503 -9.19 -28.71 4.45
CA ALA A 503 -10.05 -28.75 3.28
C ALA A 503 -10.20 -27.35 2.65
N ARG A 504 -10.83 -27.29 1.48
CA ARG A 504 -11.31 -26.05 0.86
C ARG A 504 -12.75 -26.25 0.39
N ALA A 505 -13.60 -25.26 0.58
CA ALA A 505 -14.95 -25.30 0.02
C ALA A 505 -14.91 -25.05 -1.49
N ASP A 506 -15.84 -25.64 -2.23
CA ASP A 506 -16.20 -25.14 -3.55
C ASP A 506 -16.86 -23.76 -3.40
N ILE A 507 -16.63 -22.88 -4.36
CA ILE A 507 -17.24 -21.55 -4.38
C ILE A 507 -18.77 -21.62 -4.51
N ALA A 508 -19.26 -22.63 -5.22
CA ALA A 508 -20.66 -22.74 -5.62
C ALA A 508 -21.43 -23.75 -4.77
N ALA A 509 -22.71 -23.43 -4.54
CA ALA A 509 -23.70 -24.34 -4.00
C ALA A 509 -24.90 -24.45 -4.94
N TYR A 510 -25.26 -25.69 -5.26
CA TYR A 510 -26.31 -26.04 -6.22
C TYR A 510 -27.57 -26.48 -5.49
N PRO A 511 -28.77 -26.18 -6.01
CA PRO A 511 -30.01 -26.66 -5.41
C PRO A 511 -30.09 -28.18 -5.52
N VAL A 512 -30.67 -28.82 -4.51
CA VAL A 512 -30.97 -30.25 -4.50
C VAL A 512 -32.43 -30.48 -4.17
N SER A 513 -32.90 -31.70 -4.40
CA SER A 513 -34.29 -32.07 -4.15
C SER A 513 -34.63 -31.98 -2.66
N ASP A 514 -35.88 -31.65 -2.34
CA ASP A 514 -36.35 -31.46 -0.97
C ASP A 514 -36.36 -32.75 -0.13
N ASP A 515 -36.26 -33.92 -0.76
CA ASP A 515 -36.12 -35.21 -0.10
C ASP A 515 -34.68 -35.54 0.32
N GLU A 516 -33.68 -34.80 -0.19
CA GLU A 516 -32.28 -35.03 0.14
C GLU A 516 -32.01 -34.77 1.65
N PRO A 517 -31.36 -35.70 2.36
CA PRO A 517 -31.09 -35.53 3.78
C PRO A 517 -30.04 -34.44 4.02
N LEU A 518 -30.26 -33.61 5.06
CA LEU A 518 -29.24 -32.64 5.51
C LEU A 518 -28.07 -33.37 6.16
N GLY A 519 -26.84 -32.96 5.87
CA GLY A 519 -25.65 -33.54 6.46
C GLY A 519 -24.43 -33.56 5.55
N LEU A 520 -23.44 -34.37 5.92
CA LEU A 520 -22.19 -34.52 5.20
C LEU A 520 -22.11 -35.95 4.65
N PHE A 521 -21.86 -36.08 3.35
CA PHE A 521 -21.89 -37.34 2.62
C PHE A 521 -20.62 -37.53 1.80
N THR A 522 -20.19 -38.77 1.63
CA THR A 522 -19.13 -39.11 0.67
C THR A 522 -19.71 -39.06 -0.74
N THR A 523 -18.92 -38.58 -1.70
CA THR A 523 -19.30 -38.65 -3.11
C THR A 523 -18.90 -40.00 -3.71
N ARG A 524 -19.66 -40.52 -4.67
CA ARG A 524 -19.40 -41.85 -5.27
C ARG A 524 -18.17 -41.88 -6.19
N HIS A 525 -17.74 -40.73 -6.70
CA HIS A 525 -16.76 -40.62 -7.79
C HIS A 525 -15.71 -39.52 -7.59
N SER A 526 -15.67 -38.85 -6.43
CA SER A 526 -14.65 -37.85 -6.13
C SER A 526 -14.09 -38.05 -4.73
N ASP A 527 -12.88 -37.56 -4.52
CA ASP A 527 -12.25 -37.53 -3.19
C ASP A 527 -12.84 -36.42 -2.29
N SER A 528 -13.89 -35.77 -2.77
CA SER A 528 -14.58 -34.66 -2.09
C SER A 528 -15.75 -35.17 -1.26
N VAL A 529 -16.07 -34.43 -0.20
CA VAL A 529 -17.30 -34.64 0.57
C VAL A 529 -18.35 -33.62 0.15
N ARG A 530 -19.61 -34.04 0.17
CA ARG A 530 -20.78 -33.23 -0.19
C ARG A 530 -21.49 -32.78 1.08
N LEU A 531 -21.58 -31.48 1.31
CA LEU A 531 -22.36 -30.88 2.36
C LEU A 531 -23.75 -30.52 1.83
N VAL A 532 -24.80 -31.12 2.38
CA VAL A 532 -26.21 -30.76 2.09
C VAL A 532 -26.77 -29.94 3.25
N PHE A 533 -27.21 -28.73 2.97
CA PHE A 533 -27.72 -27.77 3.94
C PHE A 533 -28.98 -27.06 3.43
N ALA A 534 -29.77 -26.46 4.32
CA ALA A 534 -30.84 -25.55 3.94
C ALA A 534 -30.30 -24.12 3.99
N ASP A 535 -30.53 -23.35 2.93
CA ASP A 535 -30.26 -21.91 2.92
C ASP A 535 -31.29 -21.14 3.77
N ASP A 536 -31.13 -19.81 3.85
CA ASP A 536 -31.98 -18.97 4.69
C ASP A 536 -33.42 -18.86 4.17
N LYS A 537 -33.67 -19.27 2.92
CA LYS A 537 -35.01 -19.39 2.32
C LYS A 537 -35.60 -20.79 2.49
N GLY A 538 -34.87 -21.70 3.14
CA GLY A 538 -35.25 -23.09 3.35
C GLY A 538 -34.99 -24.01 2.15
N GLN A 539 -34.42 -23.50 1.05
CA GLN A 539 -34.08 -24.33 -0.11
C GLN A 539 -32.87 -25.21 0.24
N LYS A 540 -32.97 -26.50 -0.06
CA LYS A 540 -31.83 -27.41 0.12
C LYS A 540 -30.80 -27.21 -0.98
N ARG A 541 -29.54 -27.14 -0.57
CA ARG A 541 -28.39 -26.98 -1.44
C ARG A 541 -27.30 -27.97 -1.11
N GLU A 542 -26.50 -28.31 -2.10
CA GLU A 542 -25.23 -29.01 -1.93
C GLU A 542 -24.05 -28.08 -2.20
N GLN A 543 -23.00 -28.20 -1.38
CA GLN A 543 -21.69 -27.60 -1.61
C GLN A 543 -20.63 -28.68 -1.45
N LEU A 544 -19.68 -28.75 -2.38
CA LEU A 544 -18.55 -29.67 -2.26
C LEU A 544 -17.50 -29.08 -1.33
N ILE A 545 -16.86 -29.95 -0.55
CA ILE A 545 -15.71 -29.63 0.28
C ILE A 545 -14.60 -30.57 -0.20
N HIS A 546 -13.53 -29.98 -0.74
CA HIS A 546 -12.42 -30.68 -1.35
C HIS A 546 -11.29 -30.88 -0.33
N PRO A 547 -10.55 -32.00 -0.40
CA PRO A 547 -9.29 -32.08 0.32
C PRO A 547 -8.29 -31.11 -0.32
N PHE A 548 -7.39 -30.54 0.48
CA PHE A 548 -6.47 -29.52 0.00
C PHE A 548 -5.11 -29.64 0.67
N CYS A 549 -4.06 -29.07 0.07
CA CYS A 549 -2.74 -29.03 0.71
C CYS A 549 -2.78 -28.13 1.94
N ALA A 550 -2.12 -28.55 3.02
CA ALA A 550 -2.12 -27.81 4.28
C ALA A 550 -1.30 -26.51 4.23
N ASP A 551 -0.34 -26.43 3.31
CA ASP A 551 0.58 -25.30 3.14
C ASP A 551 0.87 -25.09 1.63
N PRO A 552 -0.02 -24.35 0.93
CA PRO A 552 0.14 -24.06 -0.49
C PRO A 552 1.40 -23.25 -0.78
N GLU A 553 1.76 -22.31 0.11
CA GLU A 553 2.91 -21.43 -0.05
C GLU A 553 4.22 -22.24 -0.07
N ALA A 554 4.37 -23.20 0.85
CA ALA A 554 5.51 -24.11 0.81
C ALA A 554 5.56 -24.86 -0.54
N LEU A 555 4.42 -25.30 -1.06
CA LEU A 555 4.33 -26.01 -2.34
C LEU A 555 4.78 -25.14 -3.52
N TYR A 556 4.30 -23.89 -3.59
CA TYR A 556 4.73 -22.91 -4.59
C TYR A 556 6.25 -22.66 -4.49
N ASN A 557 6.76 -22.44 -3.27
CA ASN A 557 8.19 -22.24 -3.02
C ASN A 557 9.04 -23.45 -3.42
N TYR A 558 8.53 -24.67 -3.24
CA TYR A 558 9.21 -25.89 -3.68
C TYR A 558 9.31 -25.95 -5.21
N GLN A 559 8.20 -25.68 -5.90
CA GLN A 559 8.14 -25.75 -7.36
C GLN A 559 9.00 -24.65 -8.01
N ALA A 560 8.93 -23.42 -7.49
CA ALA A 560 9.71 -22.29 -8.00
C ALA A 560 11.23 -22.53 -7.98
N ARG A 561 11.72 -23.33 -7.02
CA ARG A 561 13.15 -23.69 -6.92
C ARG A 561 13.64 -24.69 -7.96
N LEU A 562 12.74 -25.36 -8.69
CA LEU A 562 13.14 -26.33 -9.70
C LEU A 562 13.71 -25.66 -10.95
N GLN A 563 13.34 -24.40 -11.22
CA GLN A 563 13.78 -23.63 -12.39
C GLN A 563 13.63 -24.39 -13.74
N ASP A 564 12.75 -25.39 -13.79
CA ASP A 564 12.58 -26.30 -14.92
C ASP A 564 11.42 -25.87 -15.85
N GLY A 565 10.85 -24.70 -15.61
CA GLY A 565 9.71 -24.14 -16.36
C GLY A 565 8.39 -24.89 -16.12
N THR A 566 8.33 -25.84 -15.18
CA THR A 566 7.09 -26.54 -14.86
C THR A 566 6.34 -25.85 -13.73
N ASP A 567 5.16 -25.33 -14.04
CA ASP A 567 4.31 -24.69 -13.03
C ASP A 567 3.56 -25.72 -12.19
N LEU A 568 3.41 -25.36 -10.91
CA LEU A 568 2.52 -26.00 -9.95
C LEU A 568 1.09 -25.66 -10.35
N ASP A 569 0.26 -26.68 -10.50
CA ASP A 569 -1.17 -26.52 -10.75
C ASP A 569 -1.93 -27.00 -9.53
N LEU A 570 -2.35 -26.09 -8.66
CA LEU A 570 -3.28 -26.36 -7.57
C LEU A 570 -4.66 -25.92 -8.03
N ALA A 571 -5.54 -26.88 -8.32
CA ALA A 571 -6.88 -26.59 -8.81
C ALA A 571 -7.87 -26.38 -7.66
N HIS A 572 -8.91 -25.58 -7.91
CA HIS A 572 -9.98 -25.28 -6.96
C HIS A 572 -10.70 -26.52 -6.41
N ASN A 573 -10.71 -27.62 -7.16
CA ASN A 573 -11.31 -28.89 -6.77
C ASN A 573 -10.39 -29.80 -5.93
N GLY A 574 -9.24 -29.28 -5.48
CA GLY A 574 -8.26 -30.01 -4.66
C GLY A 574 -7.28 -30.90 -5.42
N THR A 575 -7.42 -30.99 -6.76
CA THR A 575 -6.44 -31.71 -7.58
C THR A 575 -5.14 -30.91 -7.71
N VAL A 576 -4.02 -31.63 -7.77
CA VAL A 576 -2.70 -31.04 -7.89
C VAL A 576 -1.89 -31.67 -9.01
N SER A 577 -1.19 -30.85 -9.78
CA SER A 577 -0.12 -31.27 -10.69
C SER A 577 1.19 -30.61 -10.30
N LEU A 578 2.21 -31.39 -9.93
CA LEU A 578 3.51 -30.86 -9.53
C LEU A 578 4.67 -31.73 -9.99
N THR A 579 5.88 -31.17 -10.01
CA THR A 579 7.10 -31.89 -10.37
C THR A 579 7.85 -32.30 -9.13
N ILE A 580 8.12 -33.60 -8.96
CA ILE A 580 8.90 -34.13 -7.83
C ILE A 580 10.12 -34.85 -8.39
N LYS A 581 11.31 -34.32 -8.12
CA LYS A 581 12.59 -34.86 -8.61
C LYS A 581 12.60 -35.06 -10.14
N GLY A 582 12.19 -34.03 -10.89
CA GLY A 582 12.19 -34.03 -12.36
C GLY A 582 11.09 -34.84 -13.04
N LYS A 583 10.12 -35.38 -12.29
CA LYS A 583 8.96 -36.07 -12.86
C LYS A 583 7.66 -35.40 -12.44
N ARG A 584 6.77 -35.14 -13.40
CA ARG A 584 5.42 -34.59 -13.16
C ARG A 584 4.49 -35.66 -12.60
N TYR A 585 3.72 -35.30 -11.59
CA TYR A 585 2.72 -36.14 -10.93
C TYR A 585 1.40 -35.40 -10.85
N HIS A 586 0.31 -36.16 -10.93
CA HIS A 586 -1.06 -35.69 -10.77
C HIS A 586 -1.70 -36.43 -9.60
N GLY A 587 -2.41 -35.72 -8.74
CA GLY A 587 -2.90 -36.31 -7.49
C GLY A 587 -3.88 -35.44 -6.72
N VAL A 588 -4.24 -35.93 -5.53
CA VAL A 588 -5.12 -35.27 -4.57
C VAL A 588 -4.55 -35.46 -3.17
N PHE A 589 -4.62 -34.44 -2.33
CA PHE A 589 -4.21 -34.56 -0.94
C PHE A 589 -5.25 -35.34 -0.12
N ASP A 590 -4.81 -35.96 0.97
CA ASP A 590 -5.69 -36.49 2.03
C ASP A 590 -6.18 -35.32 2.89
N TYR A 591 -7.40 -35.37 3.44
CA TYR A 591 -7.87 -34.39 4.42
C TYR A 591 -6.99 -34.36 5.67
N VAL A 592 -6.40 -35.50 6.04
CA VAL A 592 -5.71 -35.65 7.32
C VAL A 592 -4.27 -35.15 7.27
N VAL A 593 -3.97 -34.16 8.12
CA VAL A 593 -2.62 -33.72 8.44
C VAL A 593 -2.24 -34.28 9.81
N ARG A 594 -1.19 -35.09 9.82
CA ARG A 594 -0.65 -35.75 11.01
C ARG A 594 0.49 -34.92 11.60
N PRO A 595 0.61 -34.83 12.93
CA PRO A 595 1.72 -34.16 13.57
C PRO A 595 3.03 -34.88 13.20
N GLY A 596 4.10 -34.11 13.05
CA GLY A 596 5.43 -34.67 12.81
C GLY A 596 5.85 -35.62 13.94
N SER A 597 6.46 -36.74 13.58
CA SER A 597 7.13 -37.62 14.55
C SER A 597 8.22 -36.83 15.29
N LYS A 598 8.28 -36.94 16.63
CA LYS A 598 9.42 -36.43 17.43
C LYS A 598 10.77 -37.00 16.99
N TYR A 599 10.74 -38.13 16.27
CA TYR A 599 11.89 -38.89 15.79
C TYR A 599 12.04 -38.87 14.25
N GLY A 600 11.15 -38.17 13.54
CA GLY A 600 11.21 -38.05 12.08
C GLY A 600 12.29 -37.03 11.68
N LYS A 601 12.99 -37.28 10.55
CA LYS A 601 13.86 -36.26 9.96
C LYS A 601 12.99 -35.04 9.62
N LYS A 602 13.15 -33.95 10.35
CA LYS A 602 12.59 -32.66 9.94
C LYS A 602 13.25 -32.24 8.63
N PRO A 603 12.51 -31.62 7.70
CA PRO A 603 13.14 -30.98 6.55
C PRO A 603 14.20 -29.98 7.03
N LYS A 604 15.18 -29.67 6.19
CA LYS A 604 16.00 -28.47 6.40
C LYS A 604 15.07 -27.27 6.49
N GLN A 605 15.43 -26.26 7.29
CA GLN A 605 14.58 -25.10 7.56
C GLN A 605 14.03 -24.51 6.25
N GLY A 606 12.70 -24.39 6.15
CA GLY A 606 12.02 -23.86 4.97
C GLY A 606 11.99 -24.77 3.73
N GLN A 607 12.08 -26.10 3.89
CA GLN A 607 11.98 -27.07 2.78
C GLN A 607 10.80 -28.04 2.95
N LEU A 608 10.19 -28.41 1.83
CA LEU A 608 9.26 -29.55 1.72
C LEU A 608 10.03 -30.83 1.41
N MET A 609 9.54 -31.97 1.92
CA MET A 609 10.04 -33.29 1.54
C MET A 609 8.92 -34.19 1.02
N PHE A 610 9.21 -34.93 -0.04
CA PHE A 610 8.32 -35.94 -0.62
C PHE A 610 8.91 -37.33 -0.44
N THR A 611 8.25 -38.17 0.37
CA THR A 611 8.65 -39.56 0.60
C THR A 611 7.70 -40.50 -0.14
N PRO A 612 8.15 -41.25 -1.15
CA PRO A 612 7.27 -42.09 -1.95
C PRO A 612 6.74 -43.30 -1.16
N ILE A 613 5.47 -43.63 -1.37
CA ILE A 613 4.81 -44.83 -0.85
C ILE A 613 4.54 -45.79 -2.01
N TYR A 614 4.90 -47.06 -1.82
CA TYR A 614 4.76 -48.11 -2.82
C TYR A 614 3.74 -49.17 -2.37
N LYS A 615 2.88 -49.62 -3.30
CA LYS A 615 1.98 -50.76 -3.13
C LYS A 615 2.17 -51.70 -4.30
N LYS A 616 2.49 -52.98 -4.02
CA LYS A 616 2.81 -54.00 -5.05
C LYS A 616 3.86 -53.52 -6.07
N GLY A 617 4.90 -52.84 -5.61
CA GLY A 617 5.98 -52.31 -6.47
C GLY A 617 5.63 -51.05 -7.27
N LYS A 618 4.37 -50.61 -7.29
CA LYS A 618 3.96 -49.35 -7.94
C LYS A 618 3.90 -48.21 -6.93
N LYS A 619 4.37 -47.04 -7.33
CA LYS A 619 4.21 -45.81 -6.54
C LYS A 619 2.75 -45.38 -6.59
N VAL A 620 2.12 -45.26 -5.43
CA VAL A 620 0.70 -44.93 -5.30
C VAL A 620 0.46 -43.58 -4.64
N SER A 621 1.39 -43.12 -3.81
CA SER A 621 1.27 -41.84 -3.10
C SER A 621 2.62 -41.31 -2.63
N PHE A 622 2.62 -40.10 -2.09
CA PHE A 622 3.73 -39.50 -1.36
C PHE A 622 3.28 -39.10 0.05
N THR A 623 4.12 -39.33 1.04
CA THR A 623 4.08 -38.56 2.29
C THR A 623 4.77 -37.23 2.02
N VAL A 624 4.00 -36.13 2.14
CA VAL A 624 4.48 -34.76 2.06
C VAL A 624 4.79 -34.31 3.49
N THR A 625 6.02 -33.89 3.76
CA THR A 625 6.45 -33.35 5.06
C THR A 625 6.70 -31.86 4.92
N TYR A 626 5.88 -31.06 5.61
CA TYR A 626 5.92 -29.60 5.61
C TYR A 626 7.08 -29.06 6.44
N PRO A 627 7.48 -27.78 6.26
CA PRO A 627 8.53 -27.15 7.06
C PRO A 627 8.27 -27.21 8.58
N THR A 628 7.00 -27.24 8.99
CA THR A 628 6.56 -27.40 10.39
C THR A 628 6.87 -28.80 10.96
N GLY A 629 7.17 -29.77 10.08
CA GLY A 629 7.31 -31.19 10.39
C GLY A 629 5.99 -31.97 10.30
N GLU A 630 4.85 -31.31 10.15
CA GLU A 630 3.57 -31.96 9.90
C GLU A 630 3.59 -32.74 8.58
N THR A 631 2.76 -33.78 8.48
CA THR A 631 2.73 -34.64 7.30
C THR A 631 1.33 -34.80 6.74
N GLN A 632 1.22 -34.87 5.42
CA GLN A 632 -0.03 -35.13 4.70
C GLN A 632 0.25 -36.08 3.54
N THR A 633 -0.72 -36.91 3.18
CA THR A 633 -0.58 -37.82 2.06
C THR A 633 -1.04 -37.15 0.77
N LEU A 634 -0.28 -37.31 -0.31
CA LEU A 634 -0.67 -36.98 -1.68
C LEU A 634 -0.89 -38.28 -2.45
N TRP A 635 -2.14 -38.59 -2.78
CA TRP A 635 -2.55 -39.75 -3.57
C TRP A 635 -2.38 -39.46 -5.07
N LEU A 636 -1.83 -40.41 -5.83
CA LEU A 636 -1.59 -40.23 -7.26
C LEU A 636 -2.76 -40.74 -8.08
N MET A 637 -3.30 -39.88 -8.95
CA MET A 637 -4.35 -40.26 -9.89
C MET A 637 -3.81 -41.25 -10.94
N GLY A 638 -4.53 -42.34 -11.19
CA GLY A 638 -4.17 -43.40 -12.15
C GLY A 638 -3.63 -44.69 -11.54
N ASN A 639 -3.40 -44.75 -10.22
CA ASN A 639 -3.01 -45.99 -9.52
C ASN A 639 -3.84 -46.17 -8.23
N ALA A 640 -5.03 -46.76 -8.37
CA ALA A 640 -6.07 -47.00 -7.36
C ALA A 640 -6.91 -45.77 -6.98
N ASN A 641 -8.23 -45.96 -6.90
CA ASN A 641 -9.15 -44.97 -6.30
C ASN A 641 -8.65 -44.61 -4.89
N PRO A 642 -8.56 -43.32 -4.54
CA PRO A 642 -8.13 -42.85 -3.23
C PRO A 642 -8.97 -43.37 -2.06
#